data_AF-A0A6J0HRL4-F1
#
_entry.id   AF-A0A6J0HRL4-F1
#
_cell.length_a   1.000
_cell.length_b   1.000
_cell.length_c   1.000
_cell.angle_alpha   90.00
_cell.angle_beta   90.00
_cell.angle_gamma   90.00
#
_symmetry.space_group_name_H-M   'P 1'
#
loop_
_entity.id
_entity.type
_entity.pdbx_description
1 polymer ?
#
loop_
_entity_poly.entity_id
_entity_poly.type
_entity_poly.pdbx_seq_one_letter_code
_entity_poly.pdbx_strand_id
1 'polypeptide(L)'
;MVKMVRHRELIAVIVQQLDKFNPENQNVEDFLNESAVMLQTLKMTEEKFVLDTLAGCTEYKSLLDVVVNAFYAEDGRYCLIPERNLYIVICYLATFQLEELGLQHFSRIVKSLDTAKMQKFLRFFFNKLHLNTWIKDEWSHFYDSLYVKENLIDPLLRWQPKVQQLIEQLTNKLNNCATTVKTSKVTQPKEFNLTVPKPRAIPLPLPTHLPVLEKRQPVPPSTYKPPKEIKQLEEIKDKNFRKASDLLLKANTDRFRCATMKPEKRESTHDSMKSKPSFRAQKIQSKIDNIPIKLNTAAILREGALYQRKMEDELKRIENLEQGFGDPSEFLEWQKQMRGKDLEEQLAEIECRRLQGKLSHEEAVLAHQNVIQENKKKADLLREEKAELMHQHAEKRLQEQKEMKELAEQVMEGHKNVKQVKTKLQEYKQQIAQQVSEESGELLRQALKEEEEKAKKRYELIQQIRALESIPGIRHKFVDLTETGGHGLFCEMSIVELRERLALLKEAQKAAEEEKRDQIIHEKQAKEQLILEKLDQISQFRAELGRAAALKQEEKKRKSQSGERPMKDERILNLQRKIVEKKMERKKQAGLLKIIPQKTSIMPSKDSSQGNHWRELEEIRERQFKLLQHGFMAREAAQKRAACVAARIGTTTYILRSDIQ
;
A
#
# COMPACT_ATOMS: atom_id res chain seq x y z
N MET A 1 -28.71 -34.39 -32.45
CA MET A 1 -27.80 -33.49 -31.69
C MET A 1 -27.25 -34.25 -30.49
N VAL A 2 -25.95 -34.55 -30.48
CA VAL A 2 -25.33 -35.27 -29.34
C VAL A 2 -25.26 -34.32 -28.14
N LYS A 3 -25.75 -34.74 -26.97
CA LYS A 3 -25.64 -33.97 -25.73
C LYS A 3 -24.16 -33.71 -25.45
N MET A 4 -23.74 -32.44 -25.41
CA MET A 4 -22.36 -32.10 -25.06
C MET A 4 -22.04 -32.63 -23.65
N VAL A 5 -21.07 -33.54 -23.57
CA VAL A 5 -20.52 -34.00 -22.29
C VAL A 5 -19.91 -32.79 -21.59
N ARG A 6 -20.36 -32.53 -20.36
CA ARG A 6 -19.91 -31.37 -19.59
C ARG A 6 -18.60 -31.71 -18.88
N HIS A 7 -17.52 -31.91 -19.65
CA HIS A 7 -16.20 -32.32 -19.15
C HIS A 7 -15.70 -31.46 -17.98
N ARG A 8 -15.98 -30.16 -18.00
CA ARG A 8 -15.69 -29.22 -16.90
C ARG A 8 -16.39 -29.59 -15.59
N GLU A 9 -17.63 -30.07 -15.64
CA GLU A 9 -18.39 -30.47 -14.45
C GLU A 9 -17.85 -31.79 -13.88
N LEU A 10 -17.52 -32.77 -14.74
CA LEU A 10 -16.90 -34.03 -14.32
C LEU A 10 -15.56 -33.77 -13.61
N ILE A 11 -14.71 -32.90 -14.16
CA ILE A 11 -13.42 -32.55 -13.54
C ILE A 11 -13.61 -31.74 -12.26
N ALA A 12 -14.60 -30.85 -12.19
CA ALA A 12 -14.94 -30.15 -10.95
C ALA A 12 -15.38 -31.12 -9.84
N VAL A 13 -16.12 -32.18 -10.19
CA VAL A 13 -16.51 -33.25 -9.25
C VAL A 13 -15.29 -34.05 -8.79
N ILE A 14 -14.39 -34.46 -9.69
CA ILE A 14 -13.12 -35.14 -9.34
C ILE A 14 -12.32 -34.30 -8.33
N VAL A 15 -12.10 -33.00 -8.64
CA VAL A 15 -11.37 -32.09 -7.75
C VAL A 15 -12.06 -31.96 -6.38
N GLN A 16 -13.39 -31.82 -6.34
CA GLN A 16 -14.14 -31.73 -5.08
C GLN A 16 -14.08 -32.98 -4.21
N GLN A 17 -13.85 -34.18 -4.77
CA GLN A 17 -13.64 -35.38 -3.96
C GLN A 17 -12.18 -35.47 -3.51
N LEU A 18 -11.20 -35.13 -4.36
CA LEU A 18 -9.78 -35.06 -3.97
C LEU A 18 -9.52 -33.99 -2.88
N ASP A 19 -10.28 -32.89 -2.88
CA ASP A 19 -10.22 -31.86 -1.83
C ASP A 19 -10.69 -32.35 -0.45
N LYS A 20 -11.50 -33.43 -0.40
CA LYS A 20 -11.98 -34.06 0.84
C LYS A 20 -11.08 -35.20 1.32
N PHE A 21 -10.32 -35.81 0.41
CA PHE A 21 -9.49 -36.98 0.70
C PHE A 21 -8.28 -36.63 1.56
N ASN A 22 -8.20 -37.24 2.75
CA ASN A 22 -7.08 -37.07 3.68
C ASN A 22 -6.27 -38.38 3.76
N PRO A 23 -5.07 -38.46 3.13
CA PRO A 23 -4.30 -39.71 3.02
C PRO A 23 -3.76 -40.24 4.35
N GLU A 24 -3.74 -39.43 5.41
CA GLU A 24 -3.33 -39.84 6.76
C GLU A 24 -4.46 -40.48 7.57
N ASN A 25 -5.73 -40.31 7.16
CA ASN A 25 -6.91 -40.63 7.99
C ASN A 25 -7.92 -41.57 7.30
N GLN A 26 -7.83 -41.79 5.99
CA GLN A 26 -8.84 -42.54 5.23
C GLN A 26 -8.15 -43.47 4.21
N ASN A 27 -8.58 -44.73 4.18
CA ASN A 27 -8.09 -45.73 3.23
C ASN A 27 -8.57 -45.38 1.81
N VAL A 28 -7.75 -45.72 0.80
CA VAL A 28 -8.05 -45.41 -0.62
C VAL A 28 -9.29 -46.18 -1.10
N GLU A 29 -9.41 -47.45 -0.73
CA GLU A 29 -10.57 -48.28 -1.12
C GLU A 29 -11.88 -47.77 -0.50
N ASP A 30 -11.86 -47.42 0.79
CA ASP A 30 -13.03 -46.88 1.49
C ASP A 30 -13.46 -45.51 0.91
N PHE A 31 -12.50 -44.63 0.62
CA PHE A 31 -12.74 -43.36 -0.06
C PHE A 31 -13.35 -43.55 -1.46
N LEU A 32 -12.83 -44.50 -2.25
CA LEU A 32 -13.36 -44.79 -3.57
C LEU A 32 -14.80 -45.33 -3.49
N ASN A 33 -15.09 -46.22 -2.54
CA ASN A 33 -16.44 -46.73 -2.27
C ASN A 33 -17.42 -45.64 -1.83
N GLU A 34 -17.03 -44.75 -0.90
CA GLU A 34 -17.82 -43.58 -0.50
C GLU A 34 -18.08 -42.64 -1.69
N SER A 35 -17.06 -42.41 -2.52
CA SER A 35 -17.18 -41.56 -3.70
C SER A 35 -18.14 -42.16 -4.73
N ALA A 36 -18.07 -43.48 -4.98
CA ALA A 36 -18.97 -44.20 -5.88
C ALA A 36 -20.43 -44.05 -5.45
N VAL A 37 -20.73 -44.20 -4.15
CA VAL A 37 -22.09 -44.01 -3.61
C VAL A 37 -22.63 -42.59 -3.89
N MET A 38 -21.80 -41.55 -3.78
CA MET A 38 -22.21 -40.18 -4.15
C MET A 38 -22.33 -39.95 -5.66
N LEU A 39 -21.64 -40.74 -6.48
CA LEU A 39 -21.57 -40.58 -7.94
C LEU A 39 -22.67 -41.34 -8.71
N GLN A 40 -23.48 -42.16 -8.03
CA GLN A 40 -24.64 -42.91 -8.60
C GLN A 40 -25.68 -42.04 -9.33
N THR A 41 -25.60 -40.71 -9.22
CA THR A 41 -26.45 -39.75 -9.95
C THR A 41 -25.96 -39.44 -11.38
N LEU A 42 -24.75 -39.88 -11.74
CA LEU A 42 -24.17 -39.73 -13.07
C LEU A 42 -24.54 -40.92 -13.99
N LYS A 43 -24.15 -40.84 -15.27
CA LYS A 43 -24.28 -41.99 -16.18
C LYS A 43 -23.14 -42.98 -15.92
N MET A 44 -23.43 -44.28 -16.00
CA MET A 44 -22.47 -45.39 -15.88
C MET A 44 -21.12 -45.20 -16.60
N THR A 45 -21.09 -44.53 -17.77
CA THR A 45 -19.84 -44.25 -18.51
C THR A 45 -19.08 -43.03 -18.01
N GLU A 46 -19.78 -42.05 -17.44
CA GLU A 46 -19.21 -40.83 -16.85
C GLU A 46 -18.73 -41.10 -15.42
N GLU A 47 -19.44 -41.96 -14.68
CA GLU A 47 -19.11 -42.47 -13.36
C GLU A 47 -17.80 -43.27 -13.37
N LYS A 48 -17.65 -44.27 -14.26
CA LYS A 48 -16.40 -45.04 -14.40
C LYS A 48 -15.21 -44.13 -14.68
N PHE A 49 -15.31 -43.26 -15.68
CA PHE A 49 -14.25 -42.28 -15.97
C PHE A 49 -13.85 -41.42 -14.75
N VAL A 50 -14.81 -40.99 -13.94
CA VAL A 50 -14.54 -40.23 -12.71
C VAL A 50 -13.84 -41.10 -11.67
N LEU A 51 -14.31 -42.34 -11.43
CA LEU A 51 -13.72 -43.27 -10.46
C LEU A 51 -12.32 -43.72 -10.86
N ASP A 52 -12.11 -44.11 -12.12
CA ASP A 52 -10.82 -44.53 -12.67
C ASP A 52 -9.79 -43.38 -12.56
N THR A 53 -10.23 -42.15 -12.86
CA THR A 53 -9.38 -40.95 -12.72
C THR A 53 -9.09 -40.62 -11.25
N LEU A 54 -10.05 -40.79 -10.34
CA LEU A 54 -9.85 -40.60 -8.91
C LEU A 54 -8.83 -41.61 -8.35
N ALA A 55 -9.02 -42.90 -8.65
CA ALA A 55 -8.15 -43.98 -8.21
C ALA A 55 -6.71 -43.76 -8.68
N GLY A 56 -6.51 -43.47 -9.97
CA GLY A 56 -5.18 -43.19 -10.51
C GLY A 56 -4.54 -41.90 -9.96
N CYS A 57 -5.32 -40.87 -9.64
CA CYS A 57 -4.81 -39.67 -8.96
C CYS A 57 -4.39 -39.95 -7.51
N THR A 58 -5.02 -40.92 -6.83
CA THR A 58 -4.62 -41.34 -5.48
C THR A 58 -3.44 -42.32 -5.48
N GLU A 59 -3.36 -43.24 -6.44
CA GLU A 59 -2.30 -44.24 -6.58
C GLU A 59 -0.97 -43.59 -6.97
N TYR A 60 -0.93 -42.83 -8.07
CA TYR A 60 0.29 -42.20 -8.58
C TYR A 60 0.59 -40.83 -7.94
N LYS A 61 0.00 -40.55 -6.76
CA LYS A 61 0.05 -39.23 -6.11
C LYS A 61 1.48 -38.71 -5.92
N SER A 62 2.43 -39.57 -5.54
CA SER A 62 3.85 -39.20 -5.38
C SER A 62 4.48 -38.66 -6.67
N LEU A 63 4.30 -39.35 -7.80
CA LEU A 63 4.80 -38.93 -9.11
C LEU A 63 4.18 -37.61 -9.58
N LEU A 64 2.87 -37.45 -9.36
CA LEU A 64 2.11 -36.27 -9.76
C LEU A 64 2.47 -35.05 -8.88
N ASP A 65 2.69 -35.27 -7.58
CA ASP A 65 3.10 -34.24 -6.63
C ASP A 65 4.48 -33.66 -6.98
N VAL A 66 5.45 -34.47 -7.45
CA VAL A 66 6.76 -33.99 -7.96
C VAL A 66 6.57 -32.91 -9.04
N VAL A 67 5.79 -33.22 -10.09
CA VAL A 67 5.56 -32.30 -11.22
C VAL A 67 4.80 -31.05 -10.78
N VAL A 68 3.74 -31.21 -9.99
CA VAL A 68 2.88 -30.11 -9.57
C VAL A 68 3.60 -29.19 -8.58
N ASN A 69 4.40 -29.73 -7.65
CA ASN A 69 5.17 -28.91 -6.71
C ASN A 69 6.23 -28.06 -7.44
N ALA A 70 6.94 -28.63 -8.41
CA ALA A 70 7.88 -27.89 -9.25
C ALA A 70 7.18 -26.82 -10.10
N PHE A 71 6.00 -27.10 -10.65
CA PHE A 71 5.19 -26.09 -11.34
C PHE A 71 4.90 -24.89 -10.42
N TYR A 72 4.45 -25.11 -9.18
CA TYR A 72 4.20 -24.01 -8.24
C TYR A 72 5.48 -23.24 -7.84
N ALA A 73 6.65 -23.89 -7.85
CA ALA A 73 7.94 -23.25 -7.55
C ALA A 73 8.46 -22.34 -8.71
N GLU A 74 8.20 -22.72 -9.97
CA GLU A 74 8.67 -21.99 -11.16
C GLU A 74 7.58 -21.09 -11.76
N ASP A 75 6.78 -21.63 -12.69
CA ASP A 75 5.79 -20.89 -13.52
C ASP A 75 4.45 -20.61 -12.78
N GLY A 76 4.18 -21.35 -11.70
CA GLY A 76 2.90 -21.43 -10.99
C GLY A 76 2.76 -20.56 -9.74
N ARG A 77 3.73 -19.69 -9.42
CA ARG A 77 3.76 -18.88 -8.18
C ARG A 77 2.52 -18.00 -7.92
N TYR A 78 1.76 -17.70 -8.97
CA TYR A 78 0.53 -16.90 -8.91
C TYR A 78 -0.75 -17.74 -9.08
N CYS A 79 -0.64 -19.06 -9.17
CA CYS A 79 -1.78 -19.97 -9.17
C CYS A 79 -2.30 -20.17 -7.73
N LEU A 80 -3.60 -20.39 -7.58
CA LEU A 80 -4.21 -20.56 -6.26
C LEU A 80 -3.91 -21.97 -5.72
N ILE A 81 -3.68 -22.10 -4.42
CA ILE A 81 -3.41 -23.39 -3.75
C ILE A 81 -4.61 -24.37 -3.88
N PRO A 82 -5.88 -23.94 -3.75
CA PRO A 82 -7.04 -24.81 -4.03
C PRO A 82 -7.11 -25.35 -5.47
N GLU A 83 -6.33 -24.81 -6.41
CA GLU A 83 -6.28 -25.31 -7.79
C GLU A 83 -5.23 -26.42 -7.96
N ARG A 84 -4.50 -26.80 -6.91
CA ARG A 84 -3.47 -27.85 -6.93
C ARG A 84 -4.03 -29.18 -7.43
N ASN A 85 -5.19 -29.58 -6.91
CA ASN A 85 -5.85 -30.83 -7.30
C ASN A 85 -6.34 -30.81 -8.76
N LEU A 86 -6.67 -29.64 -9.32
CA LEU A 86 -6.94 -29.49 -10.77
C LEU A 86 -5.70 -29.81 -11.61
N TYR A 87 -4.52 -29.34 -11.20
CA TYR A 87 -3.27 -29.62 -11.89
C TYR A 87 -2.83 -31.08 -11.75
N ILE A 88 -3.08 -31.73 -10.61
CA ILE A 88 -2.85 -33.17 -10.40
C ILE A 88 -3.69 -34.00 -11.37
N VAL A 89 -5.01 -33.73 -11.46
CA VAL A 89 -5.91 -34.44 -12.39
C VAL A 89 -5.46 -34.25 -13.84
N ILE A 90 -5.09 -33.04 -14.24
CA ILE A 90 -4.62 -32.77 -15.60
C ILE A 90 -3.23 -33.38 -15.87
N CYS A 91 -2.36 -33.49 -14.85
CA CYS A 91 -1.10 -34.22 -14.95
C CYS A 91 -1.34 -35.71 -15.18
N TYR A 92 -2.19 -36.34 -14.36
CA TYR A 92 -2.54 -37.76 -14.49
C TYR A 92 -3.18 -38.10 -15.85
N LEU A 93 -4.12 -37.26 -16.30
CA LEU A 93 -4.75 -37.39 -17.62
C LEU A 93 -3.75 -37.18 -18.78
N ALA A 94 -2.65 -36.47 -18.55
CA ALA A 94 -1.59 -36.24 -19.54
C ALA A 94 -0.50 -37.33 -19.53
N THR A 95 -0.22 -37.95 -18.38
CA THR A 95 0.78 -39.02 -18.22
C THR A 95 0.24 -40.39 -18.60
N PHE A 96 -0.90 -40.79 -18.04
CA PHE A 96 -1.39 -42.16 -18.13
C PHE A 96 -2.53 -42.29 -19.15
N GLN A 97 -3.56 -41.43 -19.07
CA GLN A 97 -4.74 -41.58 -19.92
C GLN A 97 -4.65 -40.90 -21.30
N LEU A 98 -3.53 -40.25 -21.65
CA LEU A 98 -3.41 -39.51 -22.92
C LEU A 98 -3.41 -40.42 -24.16
N GLU A 99 -2.84 -41.63 -24.03
CA GLU A 99 -2.82 -42.64 -25.10
C GLU A 99 -4.20 -43.31 -25.27
N GLU A 100 -4.91 -43.58 -24.16
CA GLU A 100 -6.23 -44.23 -24.16
C GLU A 100 -7.38 -43.29 -24.56
N LEU A 101 -7.44 -42.09 -23.99
CA LEU A 101 -8.46 -41.07 -24.33
C LEU A 101 -8.21 -40.43 -25.70
N GLY A 102 -6.94 -40.38 -26.11
CA GLY A 102 -6.48 -39.71 -27.30
C GLY A 102 -6.55 -38.18 -27.24
N LEU A 103 -5.67 -37.54 -28.02
CA LEU A 103 -5.50 -36.08 -28.08
C LEU A 103 -6.82 -35.31 -28.32
N GLN A 104 -7.77 -35.85 -29.08
CA GLN A 104 -9.04 -35.16 -29.38
C GLN A 104 -9.94 -35.03 -28.15
N HIS A 105 -10.00 -36.05 -27.30
CA HIS A 105 -10.79 -36.02 -26.07
C HIS A 105 -10.08 -35.14 -25.02
N PHE A 106 -8.77 -35.34 -24.84
CA PHE A 106 -7.93 -34.49 -24.00
C PHE A 106 -8.02 -33.00 -24.39
N SER A 107 -8.00 -32.70 -25.69
CA SER A 107 -8.16 -31.32 -26.20
C SER A 107 -9.51 -30.71 -25.83
N ARG A 108 -10.61 -31.49 -25.84
CA ARG A 108 -11.94 -31.02 -25.41
C ARG A 108 -12.00 -30.75 -23.91
N ILE A 109 -11.42 -31.65 -23.11
CA ILE A 109 -11.23 -31.47 -21.66
C ILE A 109 -10.50 -30.15 -21.40
N VAL A 110 -9.28 -30.00 -21.93
CA VAL A 110 -8.41 -28.83 -21.72
C VAL A 110 -9.08 -27.53 -22.19
N LYS A 111 -9.77 -27.54 -23.34
CA LYS A 111 -10.50 -26.37 -23.87
C LYS A 111 -11.78 -26.03 -23.09
N SER A 112 -12.28 -26.92 -22.22
CA SER A 112 -13.43 -26.66 -21.35
C SER A 112 -13.05 -26.02 -20.01
N LEU A 113 -11.77 -26.09 -19.64
CA LEU A 113 -11.18 -25.47 -18.45
C LEU A 113 -10.65 -24.06 -18.76
N ASP A 114 -10.05 -23.40 -17.76
CA ASP A 114 -9.45 -22.08 -17.93
C ASP A 114 -8.27 -22.14 -18.91
N THR A 115 -8.44 -21.51 -20.08
CA THR A 115 -7.47 -21.53 -21.17
C THR A 115 -6.11 -20.93 -20.79
N ALA A 116 -6.07 -19.94 -19.89
CA ALA A 116 -4.81 -19.31 -19.48
C ALA A 116 -4.02 -20.19 -18.50
N LYS A 117 -4.73 -20.87 -17.57
CA LYS A 117 -4.12 -21.80 -16.60
C LYS A 117 -3.59 -23.06 -17.27
N MET A 118 -4.42 -23.66 -18.14
CA MET A 118 -4.01 -24.86 -18.88
C MET A 118 -2.87 -24.59 -19.87
N GLN A 119 -2.85 -23.42 -20.52
CA GLN A 119 -1.76 -23.04 -21.42
C GLN A 119 -0.42 -22.90 -20.68
N LYS A 120 -0.41 -22.32 -19.47
CA LYS A 120 0.79 -22.27 -18.61
C LYS A 120 1.24 -23.67 -18.16
N PHE A 121 0.33 -24.44 -17.58
CA PHE A 121 0.66 -25.76 -17.03
C PHE A 121 1.15 -26.75 -18.10
N LEU A 122 0.47 -26.84 -19.24
CA LEU A 122 0.90 -27.73 -20.33
C LEU A 122 2.23 -27.29 -20.96
N ARG A 123 2.51 -25.97 -21.03
CA ARG A 123 3.80 -25.45 -21.50
C ARG A 123 4.96 -25.81 -20.57
N PHE A 124 4.73 -25.76 -19.26
CA PHE A 124 5.69 -26.23 -18.26
C PHE A 124 5.90 -27.74 -18.38
N PHE A 125 4.82 -28.53 -18.30
CA PHE A 125 4.92 -29.98 -18.22
C PHE A 125 5.47 -30.64 -19.50
N PHE A 126 5.04 -30.19 -20.70
CA PHE A 126 5.54 -30.72 -21.98
C PHE A 126 6.84 -30.05 -22.47
N ASN A 127 7.62 -29.45 -21.58
CA ASN A 127 8.95 -28.96 -21.89
C ASN A 127 9.94 -30.13 -22.00
N LYS A 128 10.53 -30.32 -23.18
CA LYS A 128 11.51 -31.40 -23.45
C LYS A 128 12.71 -31.37 -22.49
N LEU A 129 13.10 -30.20 -21.99
CA LEU A 129 14.23 -30.07 -21.05
C LEU A 129 13.86 -30.62 -19.68
N HIS A 130 12.72 -30.22 -19.11
CA HIS A 130 12.27 -30.71 -17.80
C HIS A 130 12.00 -32.21 -17.82
N LEU A 131 11.33 -32.72 -18.86
CA LEU A 131 11.01 -34.14 -19.02
C LEU A 131 12.25 -35.04 -19.09
N ASN A 132 13.33 -34.62 -19.75
CA ASN A 132 14.54 -35.43 -19.91
C ASN A 132 15.60 -35.24 -18.81
N THR A 133 15.43 -34.24 -17.95
CA THR A 133 16.32 -33.98 -16.81
C THR A 133 15.58 -34.31 -15.52
N TRP A 134 15.31 -33.30 -14.68
CA TRP A 134 14.86 -33.48 -13.31
C TRP A 134 13.56 -34.28 -13.16
N ILE A 135 12.59 -34.22 -14.09
CA ILE A 135 11.35 -35.03 -13.97
C ILE A 135 11.70 -36.51 -14.07
N LYS A 136 12.54 -36.90 -15.03
CA LYS A 136 12.97 -38.28 -15.20
C LYS A 136 13.84 -38.74 -14.01
N ASP A 137 14.71 -37.88 -13.51
CA ASP A 137 15.60 -38.22 -12.39
C ASP A 137 14.80 -38.41 -11.09
N GLU A 138 13.88 -37.49 -10.76
CA GLU A 138 12.99 -37.58 -9.59
C GLU A 138 12.01 -38.75 -9.70
N TRP A 139 11.44 -39.03 -10.88
CA TRP A 139 10.60 -40.22 -11.08
C TRP A 139 11.41 -41.52 -10.98
N SER A 140 12.71 -41.50 -11.33
CA SER A 140 13.63 -42.64 -11.14
C SER A 140 13.98 -42.91 -9.66
N HIS A 141 13.55 -42.07 -8.72
CA HIS A 141 13.60 -42.38 -7.28
C HIS A 141 12.41 -43.22 -6.80
N PHE A 142 11.30 -43.27 -7.55
CA PHE A 142 10.10 -44.04 -7.19
C PHE A 142 9.93 -45.33 -8.01
N TYR A 143 10.40 -45.35 -9.25
CA TYR A 143 10.33 -46.50 -10.16
C TYR A 143 11.65 -46.70 -10.92
N ASP A 144 11.89 -47.90 -11.44
CA ASP A 144 13.10 -48.21 -12.21
C ASP A 144 13.32 -47.24 -13.38
N SER A 145 14.56 -46.73 -13.53
CA SER A 145 14.85 -45.70 -14.54
C SER A 145 14.59 -46.14 -15.99
N LEU A 146 14.63 -47.45 -16.27
CA LEU A 146 14.21 -48.02 -17.56
C LEU A 146 12.69 -47.91 -17.75
N TYR A 147 11.91 -48.33 -16.76
CA TYR A 147 10.44 -48.22 -16.76
C TYR A 147 9.98 -46.76 -16.89
N VAL A 148 10.58 -45.84 -16.11
CA VAL A 148 10.29 -44.41 -16.17
C VAL A 148 10.57 -43.85 -17.56
N LYS A 149 11.70 -44.23 -18.17
CA LYS A 149 12.05 -43.77 -19.52
C LYS A 149 11.07 -44.28 -20.57
N GLU A 150 10.89 -45.60 -20.64
CA GLU A 150 10.15 -46.26 -21.73
C GLU A 150 8.63 -46.10 -21.63
N ASN A 151 8.06 -46.13 -20.41
CA ASN A 151 6.60 -46.13 -20.20
C ASN A 151 6.02 -44.77 -19.78
N LEU A 152 6.84 -43.84 -19.26
CA LEU A 152 6.36 -42.51 -18.83
C LEU A 152 6.92 -41.38 -19.72
N ILE A 153 8.24 -41.28 -19.87
CA ILE A 153 8.88 -40.15 -20.56
C ILE A 153 8.77 -40.25 -22.08
N ASP A 154 9.08 -41.41 -22.68
CA ASP A 154 9.05 -41.58 -24.14
C ASP A 154 7.64 -41.39 -24.74
N PRO A 155 6.53 -41.85 -24.11
CA PRO A 155 5.17 -41.52 -24.54
C PRO A 155 4.86 -40.02 -24.45
N LEU A 156 5.25 -39.34 -23.37
CA LEU A 156 5.09 -37.89 -23.23
C LEU A 156 5.85 -37.13 -24.33
N LEU A 157 7.08 -37.54 -24.64
CA LEU A 157 7.88 -36.97 -25.73
C LEU A 157 7.28 -37.23 -27.12
N ARG A 158 6.66 -38.40 -27.32
CA ARG A 158 5.92 -38.76 -28.56
C ARG A 158 4.67 -37.91 -28.77
N TRP A 159 3.95 -37.57 -27.69
CA TRP A 159 2.78 -36.68 -27.75
C TRP A 159 3.14 -35.18 -27.74
N GLN A 160 4.33 -34.82 -27.27
CA GLN A 160 4.86 -33.46 -27.16
C GLN A 160 4.58 -32.54 -28.37
N PRO A 161 4.90 -32.88 -29.63
CA PRO A 161 4.64 -31.99 -30.76
C PRO A 161 3.14 -31.76 -31.03
N LYS A 162 2.29 -32.75 -30.73
CA LYS A 162 0.83 -32.62 -30.86
C LYS A 162 0.22 -31.78 -29.74
N VAL A 163 0.79 -31.85 -28.53
CA VAL A 163 0.39 -30.98 -27.41
C VAL A 163 0.93 -29.56 -27.59
N GLN A 164 2.09 -29.35 -28.23
CA GLN A 164 2.56 -28.02 -28.63
C GLN A 164 1.55 -27.31 -29.55
N GLN A 165 1.00 -28.00 -30.56
CA GLN A 165 -0.07 -27.44 -31.41
C GLN A 165 -1.32 -27.06 -30.59
N LEU A 166 -1.65 -27.81 -29.53
CA LEU A 166 -2.73 -27.45 -28.61
C LEU A 166 -2.39 -26.19 -27.78
N ILE A 167 -1.16 -26.09 -27.27
CA ILE A 167 -0.66 -24.93 -26.53
C ILE A 167 -0.67 -23.67 -27.42
N GLU A 168 -0.27 -23.78 -28.68
CA GLU A 168 -0.36 -22.69 -29.68
C GLU A 168 -1.81 -22.29 -29.94
N GLN A 169 -2.74 -23.23 -30.11
CA GLN A 169 -4.17 -22.93 -30.25
C GLN A 169 -4.74 -22.18 -29.02
N LEU A 170 -4.31 -22.54 -27.80
CA LEU A 170 -4.71 -21.84 -26.58
C LEU A 170 -4.08 -20.45 -26.49
N THR A 171 -2.80 -20.33 -26.86
CA THR A 171 -2.06 -19.05 -26.88
C THR A 171 -2.67 -18.07 -27.89
N ASN A 172 -3.01 -18.55 -29.08
CA ASN A 172 -3.68 -17.75 -30.11
C ASN A 172 -5.09 -17.31 -29.66
N LYS A 173 -5.84 -18.16 -28.96
CA LYS A 173 -7.12 -17.74 -28.34
C LYS A 173 -6.94 -16.66 -27.29
N LEU A 174 -5.91 -16.75 -26.45
CA LEU A 174 -5.61 -15.75 -25.42
C LEU A 174 -5.20 -14.40 -26.04
N ASN A 175 -4.31 -14.43 -27.04
CA ASN A 175 -3.84 -13.24 -27.76
C ASN A 175 -4.98 -12.57 -28.56
N ASN A 176 -5.84 -13.36 -29.20
CA ASN A 176 -7.01 -12.85 -29.93
C ASN A 176 -8.07 -12.24 -28.99
N CYS A 177 -8.15 -12.70 -27.74
CA CYS A 177 -8.99 -12.05 -26.73
C CYS A 177 -8.48 -10.63 -26.42
N ALA A 178 -7.15 -10.46 -26.28
CA ALA A 178 -6.52 -9.16 -26.05
C ALA A 178 -6.72 -8.16 -27.20
N THR A 179 -6.73 -8.61 -28.46
CA THR A 179 -7.01 -7.74 -29.63
C THR A 179 -8.49 -7.41 -29.84
N THR A 180 -9.42 -8.08 -29.13
CA THR A 180 -10.84 -7.67 -29.10
C THR A 180 -11.17 -6.57 -28.08
N VAL A 181 -10.16 -6.07 -27.34
CA VAL A 181 -10.27 -4.74 -26.75
C VAL A 181 -10.34 -3.74 -27.90
N LYS A 182 -11.53 -3.17 -28.14
CA LYS A 182 -11.72 -2.06 -29.07
C LYS A 182 -10.67 -1.00 -28.77
N THR A 183 -9.70 -0.82 -29.65
CA THR A 183 -8.71 0.25 -29.53
C THR A 183 -9.46 1.57 -29.59
N SER A 184 -9.61 2.21 -28.43
CA SER A 184 -10.07 3.59 -28.36
C SER A 184 -9.11 4.40 -29.23
N LYS A 185 -9.64 4.96 -30.33
CA LYS A 185 -8.84 5.79 -31.25
C LYS A 185 -8.03 6.78 -30.44
N VAL A 186 -6.71 6.80 -30.64
CA VAL A 186 -5.84 7.81 -30.04
C VAL A 186 -6.38 9.18 -30.42
N THR A 187 -6.69 10.00 -29.41
CA THR A 187 -7.23 11.35 -29.62
C THR A 187 -6.16 12.23 -30.25
N GLN A 188 -6.20 12.39 -31.57
CA GLN A 188 -5.44 13.44 -32.23
C GLN A 188 -6.09 14.80 -31.90
N PRO A 189 -5.31 15.83 -31.50
CA PRO A 189 -5.83 17.17 -31.33
C PRO A 189 -6.38 17.67 -32.66
N LYS A 190 -7.69 17.95 -32.71
CA LYS A 190 -8.32 18.58 -33.86
C LYS A 190 -8.54 20.04 -33.52
N GLU A 191 -7.96 20.93 -34.32
CA GLU A 191 -8.10 22.38 -34.15
C GLU A 191 -9.58 22.78 -34.17
N PHE A 192 -9.93 23.76 -33.33
CA PHE A 192 -11.31 24.16 -33.12
C PHE A 192 -11.78 25.09 -34.25
N ASN A 193 -12.87 24.71 -34.91
CA ASN A 193 -13.52 25.63 -35.85
C ASN A 193 -14.30 26.68 -35.05
N LEU A 194 -13.96 27.96 -35.25
CA LEU A 194 -14.72 29.08 -34.74
C LEU A 194 -16.12 29.11 -35.38
N THR A 195 -17.13 28.79 -34.57
CA THR A 195 -18.54 29.22 -34.65
C THR A 195 -19.25 29.16 -36.01
N VAL A 196 -19.99 28.06 -36.24
CA VAL A 196 -21.43 28.13 -36.59
C VAL A 196 -22.15 26.92 -35.95
N PRO A 197 -23.25 27.09 -35.18
CA PRO A 197 -24.00 25.97 -34.65
C PRO A 197 -24.86 25.31 -35.74
N LYS A 198 -24.68 24.01 -35.98
CA LYS A 198 -25.64 23.22 -36.77
C LYS A 198 -26.82 22.79 -35.87
N PRO A 199 -28.09 22.96 -36.28
CA PRO A 199 -29.22 22.49 -35.50
C PRO A 199 -29.22 20.96 -35.42
N ARG A 200 -29.53 20.40 -34.24
CA ARG A 200 -29.71 18.95 -34.06
C ARG A 200 -31.05 18.53 -34.66
N ALA A 201 -31.01 17.72 -35.72
CA ALA A 201 -32.13 16.85 -36.04
C ALA A 201 -32.21 15.73 -34.99
N ILE A 202 -33.36 15.57 -34.35
CA ILE A 202 -33.66 14.42 -33.51
C ILE A 202 -34.11 13.28 -34.45
N PRO A 203 -33.46 12.11 -34.45
CA PRO A 203 -33.96 10.97 -35.21
C PRO A 203 -35.26 10.48 -34.57
N LEU A 204 -36.37 10.46 -35.33
CA LEU A 204 -37.53 9.67 -34.93
C LEU A 204 -37.12 8.18 -34.91
N PRO A 205 -37.45 7.41 -33.86
CA PRO A 205 -37.26 5.97 -33.89
C PRO A 205 -38.24 5.34 -34.87
N LEU A 206 -37.72 4.46 -35.73
CA LEU A 206 -38.54 3.61 -36.60
C LEU A 206 -39.36 2.63 -35.71
N PRO A 207 -40.66 2.42 -35.95
CA PRO A 207 -41.48 1.56 -35.09
C PRO A 207 -41.17 0.07 -35.32
N THR A 208 -40.18 -0.46 -34.60
CA THR A 208 -40.05 -1.89 -34.38
C THR A 208 -40.95 -2.30 -33.22
N HIS A 209 -41.92 -3.18 -33.50
CA HIS A 209 -42.78 -3.77 -32.47
C HIS A 209 -41.93 -4.62 -31.51
N LEU A 210 -41.62 -4.06 -30.33
CA LEU A 210 -41.05 -4.82 -29.23
C LEU A 210 -42.15 -5.72 -28.63
N PRO A 211 -41.87 -7.00 -28.36
CA PRO A 211 -42.83 -7.86 -27.68
C PRO A 211 -43.09 -7.33 -26.27
N VAL A 212 -44.37 -7.25 -25.89
CA VAL A 212 -44.78 -6.79 -24.56
C VAL A 212 -44.37 -7.84 -23.54
N LEU A 213 -43.20 -7.66 -22.93
CA LEU A 213 -42.79 -8.39 -21.74
C LEU A 213 -43.73 -8.03 -20.59
N GLU A 214 -44.23 -9.07 -19.90
CA GLU A 214 -45.04 -8.91 -18.70
C GLU A 214 -44.33 -8.05 -17.65
N LYS A 215 -45.09 -7.19 -16.97
CA LYS A 215 -44.56 -6.30 -15.94
C LYS A 215 -44.00 -7.14 -14.77
N ARG A 216 -42.69 -7.12 -14.59
CA ARG A 216 -42.02 -7.73 -13.43
C ARG A 216 -42.60 -7.17 -12.13
N GLN A 217 -42.74 -8.03 -11.13
CA GLN A 217 -43.22 -7.65 -9.80
C GLN A 217 -42.37 -6.53 -9.19
N PRO A 218 -42.95 -5.61 -8.40
CA PRO A 218 -42.21 -4.53 -7.77
C PRO A 218 -41.17 -5.08 -6.80
N VAL A 219 -39.94 -4.55 -6.87
CA VAL A 219 -38.84 -4.92 -5.97
C VAL A 219 -39.24 -4.60 -4.52
N PRO A 220 -39.05 -5.52 -3.56
CA PRO A 220 -39.50 -5.31 -2.19
C PRO A 220 -38.86 -4.08 -1.55
N PRO A 221 -39.59 -3.30 -0.73
CA PRO A 221 -39.12 -2.05 -0.14
C PRO A 221 -37.99 -2.23 0.89
N SER A 222 -37.55 -3.47 1.16
CA SER A 222 -36.36 -3.77 1.95
C SER A 222 -35.06 -3.44 1.22
N THR A 223 -35.01 -3.54 -0.12
CA THR A 223 -33.81 -3.25 -0.92
C THR A 223 -33.37 -1.77 -0.85
N TYR A 224 -34.30 -0.86 -0.55
CA TYR A 224 -34.04 0.57 -0.42
C TYR A 224 -33.75 1.03 1.02
N LYS A 225 -33.78 0.12 2.01
CA LYS A 225 -33.38 0.44 3.38
C LYS A 225 -31.89 0.15 3.55
N PRO A 226 -31.05 1.14 3.87
CA PRO A 226 -29.63 0.89 4.07
C PRO A 226 -29.43 -0.08 5.26
N PRO A 227 -28.46 -1.01 5.17
CA PRO A 227 -28.10 -1.92 6.26
C PRO A 227 -27.87 -1.20 7.60
N LYS A 228 -28.14 -1.88 8.73
CA LYS A 228 -27.97 -1.31 10.07
C LYS A 228 -26.51 -0.90 10.34
N GLU A 229 -25.60 -1.64 9.72
CA GLU A 229 -24.17 -1.48 9.69
C GLU A 229 -23.77 -0.11 9.14
N ILE A 230 -24.47 0.41 8.11
CA ILE A 230 -24.18 1.74 7.54
C ILE A 230 -24.52 2.84 8.57
N LYS A 231 -25.65 2.73 9.26
CA LYS A 231 -26.02 3.69 10.32
C LYS A 231 -25.05 3.65 11.50
N GLN A 232 -24.58 2.47 11.88
CA GLN A 232 -23.55 2.31 12.91
C GLN A 232 -22.22 2.94 12.47
N LEU A 233 -21.83 2.81 11.20
CA LEU A 233 -20.64 3.46 10.65
C LEU A 233 -20.77 5.00 10.63
N GLU A 234 -21.94 5.54 10.32
CA GLU A 234 -22.22 6.98 10.41
C GLU A 234 -22.11 7.48 11.86
N GLU A 235 -22.72 6.79 12.83
CA GLU A 235 -22.57 7.12 14.25
C GLU A 235 -21.11 7.07 14.72
N ILE A 236 -20.33 6.08 14.27
CA ILE A 236 -18.90 5.95 14.60
C ILE A 236 -18.11 7.10 13.97
N LYS A 237 -18.43 7.48 12.72
CA LYS A 237 -17.81 8.61 12.02
C LYS A 237 -18.05 9.92 12.75
N ASP A 238 -19.28 10.18 13.21
CA ASP A 238 -19.62 11.37 13.99
C ASP A 238 -18.95 11.39 15.37
N LYS A 239 -18.92 10.24 16.07
CA LYS A 239 -18.20 10.09 17.34
C LYS A 239 -16.69 10.34 17.16
N ASN A 240 -16.11 9.89 16.05
CA ASN A 240 -14.70 10.13 15.71
C ASN A 240 -14.44 11.58 15.32
N PHE A 241 -15.34 12.22 14.56
CA PHE A 241 -15.23 13.64 14.19
C PHE A 241 -15.24 14.54 15.44
N ARG A 242 -16.17 14.30 16.38
CA ARG A 242 -16.22 15.01 17.68
C ARG A 242 -14.92 14.83 18.46
N LYS A 243 -14.45 13.59 18.65
CA LYS A 243 -13.17 13.30 19.34
C LYS A 243 -11.97 13.99 18.67
N ALA A 244 -11.91 14.03 17.34
CA ALA A 244 -10.84 14.69 16.61
C ALA A 244 -10.89 16.22 16.80
N SER A 245 -12.09 16.81 16.78
CA SER A 245 -12.31 18.23 17.09
C SER A 245 -11.91 18.57 18.52
N ASP A 246 -12.27 17.76 19.51
CA ASP A 246 -11.89 17.94 20.92
C ASP A 246 -10.37 17.84 21.13
N LEU A 247 -9.71 16.90 20.45
CA LEU A 247 -8.25 16.76 20.49
C LEU A 247 -7.55 17.95 19.82
N LEU A 248 -8.06 18.44 18.71
CA LEU A 248 -7.54 19.64 18.03
C LEU A 248 -7.73 20.90 18.89
N LEU A 249 -8.87 21.02 19.58
CA LEU A 249 -9.12 22.10 20.54
C LEU A 249 -8.11 22.05 21.69
N LYS A 250 -7.91 20.86 22.30
CA LYS A 250 -6.93 20.65 23.38
C LYS A 250 -5.49 20.95 22.92
N ALA A 251 -5.10 20.48 21.75
CA ALA A 251 -3.78 20.76 21.17
C ALA A 251 -3.58 22.27 20.90
N ASN A 252 -4.63 22.99 20.49
CA ASN A 252 -4.58 24.44 20.32
C ASN A 252 -4.49 25.18 21.67
N THR A 253 -5.18 24.73 22.73
CA THR A 253 -5.03 25.30 24.07
C THR A 253 -3.64 25.00 24.68
N ASP A 254 -3.11 23.80 24.46
CA ASP A 254 -1.79 23.40 24.95
C ASP A 254 -0.63 23.95 24.09
N ARG A 255 -0.91 24.59 22.94
CA ARG A 255 0.09 25.11 21.97
C ARG A 255 1.14 26.03 22.60
N PHE A 256 0.79 26.73 23.67
CA PHE A 256 1.67 27.67 24.39
C PHE A 256 2.13 27.15 25.77
N ARG A 257 1.75 25.92 26.15
CA ARG A 257 2.06 25.35 27.47
C ARG A 257 3.57 25.13 27.70
N CYS A 258 4.34 24.94 26.63
CA CYS A 258 5.80 24.89 26.67
C CYS A 258 6.47 26.28 26.73
N ALA A 259 5.72 27.37 26.49
CA ALA A 259 6.21 28.75 26.57
C ALA A 259 5.82 29.43 27.89
N THR A 260 4.67 29.06 28.48
CA THR A 260 4.22 29.57 29.79
C THR A 260 4.77 28.71 30.93
N MET A 261 6.01 28.99 31.34
CA MET A 261 6.55 28.50 32.61
C MET A 261 5.78 29.15 33.77
N LYS A 262 4.75 28.47 34.31
CA LYS A 262 4.17 28.85 35.61
C LYS A 262 5.19 28.54 36.72
N PRO A 263 5.51 29.48 37.62
CA PRO A 263 6.39 29.23 38.75
C PRO A 263 5.61 28.59 39.90
N GLU A 264 5.32 27.29 39.80
CA GLU A 264 4.87 26.51 40.95
C GLU A 264 6.07 26.03 41.78
N LYS A 265 5.84 25.92 43.08
CA LYS A 265 6.87 26.05 44.13
C LYS A 265 7.96 24.97 44.03
N ARG A 266 9.18 25.40 44.37
CA ARG A 266 10.34 24.54 44.57
C ARG A 266 10.06 23.57 45.72
N GLU A 267 10.05 22.28 45.44
CA GLU A 267 10.52 21.27 46.39
C GLU A 267 11.62 20.43 45.73
N SER A 268 12.58 20.02 46.55
CA SER A 268 13.93 19.69 46.13
C SER A 268 14.13 18.20 45.87
N THR A 269 14.45 17.83 44.64
CA THR A 269 15.32 16.68 44.37
C THR A 269 16.25 16.99 43.21
N HIS A 270 17.56 16.96 43.49
CA HIS A 270 18.56 16.78 42.44
C HIS A 270 18.33 15.42 41.78
N ASP A 271 18.11 15.36 40.47
CA ASP A 271 18.74 14.30 39.68
C ASP A 271 18.97 14.71 38.22
N SER A 272 20.01 14.10 37.68
CA SER A 272 20.55 14.18 36.32
C SER A 272 19.53 14.07 35.18
N MET A 273 19.80 14.80 34.09
CA MET A 273 19.22 14.57 32.76
C MET A 273 19.58 13.16 32.25
N LYS A 274 18.83 12.16 32.70
CA LYS A 274 18.89 10.80 32.13
C LYS A 274 18.21 10.82 30.76
N SER A 275 18.92 10.25 29.78
CA SER A 275 18.40 9.96 28.45
C SER A 275 17.03 9.29 28.54
N LYS A 276 16.15 9.57 27.55
CA LYS A 276 14.81 8.97 27.42
C LYS A 276 14.85 7.50 27.88
N PRO A 277 14.09 7.09 28.91
CA PRO A 277 14.07 5.69 29.30
C PRO A 277 13.62 4.88 28.08
N SER A 278 14.35 3.83 27.74
CA SER A 278 13.82 2.83 26.82
C SER A 278 12.50 2.33 27.38
N PHE A 279 11.55 2.00 26.52
CA PHE A 279 10.24 1.51 26.93
C PHE A 279 10.39 0.13 27.58
N ARG A 280 10.76 0.12 28.86
CA ARG A 280 10.90 -1.07 29.67
C ARG A 280 9.49 -1.47 30.06
N ALA A 281 8.90 -2.36 29.26
CA ALA A 281 7.60 -2.95 29.54
C ALA A 281 7.56 -3.34 31.02
N GLN A 282 6.62 -2.77 31.77
CA GLN A 282 6.42 -3.15 33.15
C GLN A 282 6.08 -4.65 33.13
N LYS A 283 6.98 -5.46 33.68
CA LYS A 283 6.75 -6.89 33.82
C LYS A 283 5.57 -7.02 34.77
N ILE A 284 4.40 -7.32 34.23
CA ILE A 284 3.17 -7.48 35.00
C ILE A 284 3.47 -8.52 36.08
N GLN A 285 3.60 -8.06 37.32
CA GLN A 285 3.67 -8.94 38.48
C GLN A 285 2.24 -9.37 38.81
N SER A 286 1.60 -10.05 37.87
CA SER A 286 0.46 -10.88 38.20
C SER A 286 1.01 -11.94 39.13
N LYS A 287 0.78 -11.75 40.44
CA LYS A 287 0.62 -12.90 41.32
C LYS A 287 -0.48 -13.71 40.68
N ILE A 288 -0.10 -14.79 40.01
CA ILE A 288 -1.06 -15.77 39.53
C ILE A 288 -1.49 -16.47 40.81
N ASP A 289 -2.50 -15.91 41.46
CA ASP A 289 -3.23 -16.65 42.47
C ASP A 289 -3.69 -17.93 41.77
N ASN A 290 -3.35 -19.09 42.35
CA ASN A 290 -3.62 -20.40 41.76
C ASN A 290 -5.11 -20.72 41.87
N ILE A 291 -5.95 -19.92 41.19
CA ILE A 291 -7.34 -20.21 40.94
C ILE A 291 -7.34 -21.53 40.16
N PRO A 292 -7.98 -22.60 40.65
CA PRO A 292 -8.03 -23.87 39.94
C PRO A 292 -8.89 -23.69 38.69
N ILE A 293 -8.24 -23.34 37.57
CA ILE A 293 -8.88 -23.26 36.26
C ILE A 293 -9.33 -24.67 35.90
N LYS A 294 -10.64 -24.93 36.02
CA LYS A 294 -11.26 -26.19 35.61
C LYS A 294 -11.02 -26.39 34.13
N LEU A 295 -10.05 -27.24 33.78
CA LEU A 295 -9.73 -27.56 32.39
C LEU A 295 -10.92 -28.25 31.74
N ASN A 296 -11.21 -27.91 30.48
CA ASN A 296 -12.20 -28.63 29.69
C ASN A 296 -11.68 -30.05 29.39
N THR A 297 -12.57 -31.05 29.32
CA THR A 297 -12.22 -32.46 29.07
C THR A 297 -11.39 -32.60 27.78
N ALA A 298 -11.79 -31.93 26.70
CA ALA A 298 -11.05 -31.90 25.44
C ALA A 298 -9.70 -31.16 25.52
N ALA A 299 -9.45 -30.32 26.53
CA ALA A 299 -8.12 -29.75 26.79
C ALA A 299 -7.23 -30.78 27.50
N ILE A 300 -7.76 -31.44 28.53
CA ILE A 300 -7.09 -32.52 29.27
C ILE A 300 -6.66 -33.64 28.31
N LEU A 301 -7.56 -34.14 27.47
CA LEU A 301 -7.24 -35.23 26.54
C LEU A 301 -6.19 -34.83 25.49
N ARG A 302 -6.24 -33.59 24.96
CA ARG A 302 -5.23 -33.11 24.00
C ARG A 302 -3.85 -32.90 24.63
N GLU A 303 -3.80 -32.39 25.86
CA GLU A 303 -2.56 -32.22 26.61
C GLU A 303 -1.96 -33.58 27.03
N GLY A 304 -2.80 -34.51 27.48
CA GLY A 304 -2.42 -35.89 27.78
C GLY A 304 -1.83 -36.60 26.55
N ALA A 305 -2.51 -36.54 25.41
CA ALA A 305 -2.01 -37.11 24.15
C ALA A 305 -0.68 -36.48 23.69
N LEU A 306 -0.47 -35.18 23.92
CA LEU A 306 0.79 -34.50 23.63
C LEU A 306 1.92 -35.01 24.52
N TYR A 307 1.67 -35.24 25.81
CA TYR A 307 2.68 -35.81 26.71
C TYR A 307 2.94 -37.31 26.45
N GLN A 308 1.92 -38.07 26.08
CA GLN A 308 2.10 -39.47 25.66
C GLN A 308 3.03 -39.58 24.45
N ARG A 309 2.80 -38.79 23.40
CA ARG A 309 3.73 -38.74 22.24
C ARG A 309 5.16 -38.38 22.65
N LYS A 310 5.34 -37.42 23.57
CA LYS A 310 6.68 -37.07 24.08
C LYS A 310 7.33 -38.21 24.85
N MET A 311 6.57 -38.98 25.64
CA MET A 311 7.11 -40.18 26.27
C MET A 311 7.47 -41.24 25.24
N GLU A 312 6.60 -41.50 24.26
CA GLU A 312 6.86 -42.44 23.17
C GLU A 312 8.14 -42.07 22.40
N ASP A 313 8.38 -40.78 22.17
CA ASP A 313 9.58 -40.29 21.49
C ASP A 313 10.86 -40.40 22.35
N GLU A 314 10.80 -40.13 23.67
CA GLU A 314 11.94 -40.38 24.58
C GLU A 314 12.17 -41.88 24.81
N LEU A 315 11.12 -42.72 24.84
CA LEU A 315 11.24 -44.18 24.90
C LEU A 315 11.92 -44.73 23.65
N LYS A 316 11.50 -44.31 22.45
CA LYS A 316 12.19 -44.65 21.18
C LYS A 316 13.64 -44.16 21.19
N ARG A 317 13.92 -43.00 21.79
CA ARG A 317 15.31 -42.52 21.95
C ARG A 317 16.13 -43.44 22.85
N ILE A 318 15.59 -43.87 23.99
CA ILE A 318 16.25 -44.84 24.88
C ILE A 318 16.45 -46.17 24.17
N GLU A 319 15.42 -46.69 23.49
CA GLU A 319 15.49 -47.93 22.71
C GLU A 319 16.57 -47.87 21.62
N ASN A 320 16.67 -46.75 20.89
CA ASN A 320 17.75 -46.55 19.90
C ASN A 320 19.14 -46.54 20.57
N LEU A 321 19.28 -45.94 21.76
CA LEU A 321 20.54 -45.97 22.52
C LEU A 321 20.88 -47.40 22.99
N GLU A 322 19.89 -48.19 23.42
CA GLU A 322 20.05 -49.61 23.77
C GLU A 322 20.45 -50.47 22.57
N GLN A 323 19.93 -50.15 21.37
CA GLN A 323 20.32 -50.75 20.10
C GLN A 323 21.71 -50.30 19.60
N GLY A 324 22.39 -49.38 20.31
CA GLY A 324 23.74 -48.92 20.01
C GLY A 324 23.83 -47.75 19.01
N PHE A 325 22.71 -47.08 18.69
CA PHE A 325 22.77 -45.81 17.95
C PHE A 325 23.36 -44.70 18.82
N GLY A 326 24.16 -43.81 18.22
CA GLY A 326 24.75 -42.67 18.93
C GLY A 326 23.76 -41.52 19.17
N ASP A 327 23.89 -40.83 20.30
CA ASP A 327 23.01 -39.74 20.71
C ASP A 327 23.29 -38.45 19.88
N PRO A 328 22.37 -37.98 18.99
CA PRO A 328 22.63 -36.83 18.12
C PRO A 328 22.59 -35.48 18.86
N SER A 329 22.28 -35.50 20.15
CA SER A 329 22.08 -34.33 21.01
C SER A 329 23.29 -33.38 21.00
N GLU A 330 24.51 -33.91 21.12
CA GLU A 330 25.74 -33.10 21.12
C GLU A 330 25.96 -32.38 19.78
N PHE A 331 25.76 -33.08 18.66
CA PHE A 331 25.86 -32.49 17.32
C PHE A 331 24.81 -31.40 17.10
N LEU A 332 23.58 -31.61 17.57
CA LEU A 332 22.51 -30.60 17.48
C LEU A 332 22.78 -29.39 18.39
N GLU A 333 23.41 -29.57 19.54
CA GLU A 333 23.85 -28.46 20.39
C GLU A 333 25.02 -27.69 19.77
N TRP A 334 26.03 -28.39 19.24
CA TRP A 334 27.11 -27.78 18.47
C TRP A 334 26.57 -27.00 17.27
N GLN A 335 25.65 -27.56 16.50
CA GLN A 335 25.03 -26.88 15.35
C GLN A 335 24.26 -25.62 15.78
N LYS A 336 23.55 -25.65 16.92
CA LYS A 336 22.90 -24.46 17.49
C LYS A 336 23.92 -23.40 17.95
N GLN A 337 25.04 -23.82 18.53
CA GLN A 337 26.11 -22.91 18.94
C GLN A 337 26.79 -22.26 17.73
N MET A 338 27.09 -23.02 16.67
CA MET A 338 27.66 -22.49 15.43
C MET A 338 26.72 -21.49 14.75
N ARG A 339 25.44 -21.84 14.57
CA ARG A 339 24.42 -20.89 14.07
C ARG A 339 24.29 -19.64 14.95
N GLY A 340 24.51 -19.77 16.26
CA GLY A 340 24.57 -18.65 17.19
C GLY A 340 25.74 -17.71 16.89
N LYS A 341 26.95 -18.27 16.73
CA LYS A 341 28.16 -17.52 16.35
C LYS A 341 28.01 -16.85 14.98
N ASP A 342 27.51 -17.56 13.97
CA ASP A 342 27.28 -17.01 12.62
C ASP A 342 26.34 -15.78 12.67
N LEU A 343 25.30 -15.83 13.51
CA LEU A 343 24.38 -14.71 13.73
C LEU A 343 25.03 -13.55 14.50
N GLU A 344 25.86 -13.84 15.50
CA GLU A 344 26.62 -12.83 16.26
C GLU A 344 27.63 -12.10 15.35
N GLU A 345 28.35 -12.83 14.49
CA GLU A 345 29.26 -12.26 13.50
C GLU A 345 28.52 -11.38 12.47
N GLN A 346 27.37 -11.84 11.94
CA GLN A 346 26.54 -11.02 11.04
C GLN A 346 26.07 -9.72 11.71
N LEU A 347 25.67 -9.76 12.97
CA LEU A 347 25.29 -8.57 13.73
C LEU A 347 26.47 -7.63 13.95
N ALA A 348 27.66 -8.16 14.24
CA ALA A 348 28.88 -7.39 14.40
C ALA A 348 29.33 -6.73 13.08
N GLU A 349 29.21 -7.43 11.95
CA GLU A 349 29.45 -6.85 10.62
C GLU A 349 28.48 -5.71 10.29
N ILE A 350 27.19 -5.88 10.60
CA ILE A 350 26.18 -4.83 10.38
C ILE A 350 26.50 -3.59 11.23
N GLU A 351 26.94 -3.77 12.48
CA GLU A 351 27.40 -2.64 13.29
C GLU A 351 28.71 -2.03 12.74
N CYS A 352 29.68 -2.83 12.29
CA CYS A 352 30.90 -2.34 11.64
C CYS A 352 30.58 -1.49 10.40
N ARG A 353 29.74 -1.99 9.47
CA ARG A 353 29.29 -1.26 8.27
C ARG A 353 28.58 0.05 8.63
N ARG A 354 27.69 0.01 9.65
CA ARG A 354 27.00 1.20 10.18
C ARG A 354 27.98 2.23 10.78
N LEU A 355 29.04 1.79 11.44
CA LEU A 355 30.06 2.68 12.01
C LEU A 355 31.00 3.24 10.93
N GLN A 356 31.41 2.43 9.96
CA GLN A 356 32.16 2.88 8.77
C GLN A 356 31.41 3.98 8.02
N GLY A 357 30.11 3.83 7.79
CA GLY A 357 29.28 4.87 7.18
C GLY A 357 29.24 6.19 7.98
N LYS A 358 29.25 6.12 9.33
CA LYS A 358 29.37 7.32 10.18
C LYS A 358 30.76 7.94 10.13
N LEU A 359 31.82 7.13 10.03
CA LEU A 359 33.19 7.61 9.93
C LEU A 359 33.40 8.36 8.60
N SER A 360 33.00 7.73 7.49
CA SER A 360 33.03 8.33 6.15
C SER A 360 32.27 9.65 6.07
N HIS A 361 31.11 9.77 6.74
CA HIS A 361 30.38 11.03 6.82
C HIS A 361 31.16 12.13 7.56
N GLU A 362 31.78 11.82 8.71
CA GLU A 362 32.59 12.81 9.46
C GLU A 362 33.86 13.21 8.68
N GLU A 363 34.48 12.27 7.97
CA GLU A 363 35.63 12.51 7.07
C GLU A 363 35.25 13.39 5.86
N ALA A 364 34.10 13.14 5.23
CA ALA A 364 33.60 13.96 4.13
C ALA A 364 33.28 15.40 4.57
N VAL A 365 32.74 15.59 5.78
CA VAL A 365 32.49 16.93 6.35
C VAL A 365 33.81 17.67 6.63
N LEU A 366 34.85 16.98 7.13
CA LEU A 366 36.18 17.56 7.31
C LEU A 366 36.83 17.95 5.97
N ALA A 367 36.78 17.06 4.98
CA ALA A 367 37.30 17.35 3.64
C ALA A 367 36.61 18.58 3.02
N HIS A 368 35.29 18.69 3.16
CA HIS A 368 34.54 19.86 2.70
C HIS A 368 34.95 21.15 3.43
N GLN A 369 35.20 21.10 4.75
CA GLN A 369 35.71 22.25 5.50
C GLN A 369 37.11 22.68 5.03
N ASN A 370 38.01 21.74 4.72
CA ASN A 370 39.32 22.03 4.17
C ASN A 370 39.21 22.75 2.81
N VAL A 371 38.39 22.24 1.88
CA VAL A 371 38.15 22.88 0.57
C VAL A 371 37.58 24.29 0.72
N ILE A 372 36.67 24.53 1.66
CA ILE A 372 36.17 25.88 1.97
C ILE A 372 37.31 26.80 2.44
N GLN A 373 38.22 26.32 3.29
CA GLN A 373 39.34 27.11 3.78
C GLN A 373 40.35 27.45 2.66
N GLU A 374 40.65 26.50 1.77
CA GLU A 374 41.50 26.74 0.60
C GLU A 374 40.87 27.74 -0.37
N ASN A 375 39.57 27.61 -0.65
CA ASN A 375 38.87 28.53 -1.53
C ASN A 375 38.78 29.95 -0.95
N LYS A 376 38.69 30.10 0.37
CA LYS A 376 38.81 31.40 1.04
C LYS A 376 40.19 32.01 0.81
N LYS A 377 41.27 31.28 1.10
CA LYS A 377 42.65 31.76 0.86
C LYS A 377 42.87 32.19 -0.58
N LYS A 378 42.40 31.40 -1.56
CA LYS A 378 42.46 31.74 -3.00
C LYS A 378 41.64 33.01 -3.33
N ALA A 379 40.46 33.17 -2.74
CA ALA A 379 39.61 34.35 -2.95
C ALA A 379 40.14 35.63 -2.28
N ASP A 380 40.91 35.49 -1.19
CA ASP A 380 41.57 36.61 -0.52
C ASP A 380 42.83 37.05 -1.31
N LEU A 381 43.67 36.10 -1.79
CA LEU A 381 44.77 36.40 -2.73
C LEU A 381 44.28 37.11 -4.01
N LEU A 382 43.22 36.59 -4.64
CA LEU A 382 42.59 37.25 -5.80
C LEU A 382 42.02 38.65 -5.49
N ARG A 383 41.70 38.94 -4.22
CA ARG A 383 41.25 40.28 -3.80
C ARG A 383 42.43 41.23 -3.64
N GLU A 384 43.56 40.74 -3.12
CA GLU A 384 44.82 41.46 -3.00
C GLU A 384 45.37 41.81 -4.39
N GLU A 385 45.55 40.83 -5.29
CA GLU A 385 45.94 41.04 -6.69
C GLU A 385 45.03 42.06 -7.42
N LYS A 386 43.71 41.96 -7.20
CA LYS A 386 42.76 42.92 -7.80
C LYS A 386 42.87 44.32 -7.19
N ALA A 387 43.18 44.44 -5.91
CA ALA A 387 43.38 45.74 -5.25
C ALA A 387 44.63 46.44 -5.79
N GLU A 388 45.73 45.70 -6.01
CA GLU A 388 46.95 46.19 -6.64
C GLU A 388 46.69 46.67 -8.08
N LEU A 389 45.98 45.89 -8.90
CA LEU A 389 45.59 46.29 -10.26
C LEU A 389 44.68 47.54 -10.27
N MET A 390 43.77 47.67 -9.30
CA MET A 390 42.93 48.87 -9.16
C MET A 390 43.76 50.10 -8.75
N HIS A 391 44.79 49.93 -7.91
CA HIS A 391 45.75 51.00 -7.58
C HIS A 391 46.50 51.48 -8.82
N GLN A 392 47.10 50.56 -9.58
CA GLN A 392 47.82 50.88 -10.83
C GLN A 392 46.93 51.59 -11.86
N HIS A 393 45.66 51.18 -11.99
CA HIS A 393 44.72 51.85 -12.87
C HIS A 393 44.32 53.25 -12.36
N ALA A 394 44.17 53.45 -11.06
CA ALA A 394 43.90 54.77 -10.48
C ALA A 394 45.06 55.75 -10.71
N GLU A 395 46.31 55.29 -10.59
CA GLU A 395 47.51 56.07 -10.89
C GLU A 395 47.57 56.49 -12.36
N LYS A 396 47.32 55.56 -13.29
CA LYS A 396 47.21 55.85 -14.74
C LYS A 396 46.11 56.87 -15.04
N ARG A 397 44.93 56.73 -14.43
CA ARG A 397 43.84 57.71 -14.57
C ARG A 397 44.24 59.10 -14.06
N LEU A 398 45.05 59.19 -13.00
CA LEU A 398 45.58 60.46 -12.51
C LEU A 398 46.57 61.10 -13.50
N GLN A 399 47.35 60.29 -14.22
CA GLN A 399 48.26 60.73 -15.28
C GLN A 399 47.47 61.24 -16.49
N GLU A 400 46.55 60.42 -17.03
CA GLU A 400 45.65 60.81 -18.14
C GLU A 400 44.87 62.11 -17.83
N GLN A 401 44.41 62.29 -16.57
CA GLN A 401 43.71 63.51 -16.16
C GLN A 401 44.59 64.76 -16.12
N LYS A 402 45.92 64.63 -15.95
CA LYS A 402 46.85 65.77 -16.05
C LYS A 402 47.04 66.16 -17.52
N GLU A 403 47.37 65.18 -18.35
CA GLU A 403 47.54 65.36 -19.81
C GLU A 403 46.26 65.95 -20.46
N MET A 404 45.08 65.45 -20.10
CA MET A 404 43.80 65.96 -20.60
C MET A 404 43.45 67.36 -20.09
N LYS A 405 43.95 67.79 -18.91
CA LYS A 405 43.79 69.16 -18.43
C LYS A 405 44.66 70.12 -19.23
N GLU A 406 45.93 69.76 -19.43
CA GLU A 406 46.87 70.53 -20.26
C GLU A 406 46.33 70.71 -21.69
N LEU A 407 45.76 69.64 -22.29
CA LEU A 407 45.12 69.71 -23.60
C LEU A 407 43.82 70.56 -23.59
N ALA A 408 43.01 70.45 -22.53
CA ALA A 408 41.78 71.25 -22.41
C ALA A 408 42.05 72.75 -22.23
N GLU A 409 43.14 73.11 -21.56
CA GLU A 409 43.58 74.52 -21.44
C GLU A 409 43.92 75.11 -22.82
N GLN A 410 44.68 74.38 -23.65
CA GLN A 410 44.98 74.76 -25.05
C GLN A 410 43.69 74.92 -25.89
N VAL A 411 42.73 74.01 -25.77
CA VAL A 411 41.45 74.10 -26.50
C VAL A 411 40.58 75.26 -25.99
N MET A 412 40.60 75.54 -24.69
CA MET A 412 39.87 76.67 -24.09
C MET A 412 40.39 78.02 -24.57
N GLU A 413 41.70 78.15 -24.82
CA GLU A 413 42.28 79.31 -25.49
C GLU A 413 41.75 79.47 -26.92
N GLY A 414 41.73 78.40 -27.70
CA GLY A 414 41.11 78.40 -29.04
C GLY A 414 39.61 78.77 -29.03
N HIS A 415 38.84 78.30 -28.04
CA HIS A 415 37.42 78.60 -27.92
C HIS A 415 37.10 80.04 -27.50
N LYS A 416 37.98 80.72 -26.74
CA LYS A 416 37.83 82.16 -26.44
C LYS A 416 37.80 82.97 -27.75
N ASN A 417 38.66 82.63 -28.70
CA ASN A 417 38.75 83.29 -30.00
C ASN A 417 37.49 83.06 -30.85
N VAL A 418 36.95 81.84 -30.89
CA VAL A 418 35.73 81.51 -31.66
C VAL A 418 34.47 82.16 -31.07
N LYS A 419 34.35 82.29 -29.74
CA LYS A 419 33.19 82.92 -29.10
C LYS A 419 33.00 84.38 -29.50
N GLN A 420 34.09 85.13 -29.72
CA GLN A 420 34.06 86.52 -30.20
C GLN A 420 33.46 86.67 -31.62
N VAL A 421 33.41 85.59 -32.40
CA VAL A 421 32.83 85.57 -33.75
C VAL A 421 31.32 85.25 -33.70
N LYS A 422 30.89 84.34 -32.82
CA LYS A 422 29.49 83.87 -32.78
C LYS A 422 28.50 84.87 -32.20
N THR A 423 28.90 85.71 -31.24
CA THR A 423 28.01 86.72 -30.63
C THR A 423 27.41 87.65 -31.69
N LYS A 424 28.22 88.06 -32.68
CA LYS A 424 27.84 88.90 -33.82
C LYS A 424 26.75 88.31 -34.75
N LEU A 425 26.45 87.01 -34.64
CA LEU A 425 25.49 86.31 -35.50
C LEU A 425 24.11 86.13 -34.84
N GLN A 426 24.02 86.11 -33.50
CA GLN A 426 22.76 85.83 -32.81
C GLN A 426 21.78 87.00 -32.83
N GLU A 427 22.29 88.23 -32.82
CA GLU A 427 21.50 89.48 -32.85
C GLU A 427 20.56 89.54 -34.06
N TYR A 428 20.96 88.96 -35.20
CA TYR A 428 20.16 88.92 -36.43
C TYR A 428 18.97 87.95 -36.42
N LYS A 429 18.96 86.90 -35.59
CA LYS A 429 17.93 85.83 -35.68
C LYS A 429 16.70 86.05 -34.81
N GLN A 430 16.78 86.90 -33.78
CA GLN A 430 15.69 87.07 -32.82
C GLN A 430 14.47 87.82 -33.40
N GLN A 431 14.64 88.53 -34.51
CA GLN A 431 13.60 89.39 -35.10
C GLN A 431 12.47 88.64 -35.84
N ILE A 432 12.62 87.33 -36.12
CA ILE A 432 11.69 86.59 -37.01
C ILE A 432 10.64 85.76 -36.26
N ALA A 433 10.94 85.30 -35.03
CA ALA A 433 10.14 84.25 -34.39
C ALA A 433 8.80 84.71 -33.77
N GLN A 434 8.56 86.02 -33.64
CA GLN A 434 7.43 86.55 -32.87
C GLN A 434 6.08 86.56 -33.63
N GLN A 435 6.06 86.29 -34.93
CA GLN A 435 4.86 86.47 -35.78
C GLN A 435 3.94 85.23 -35.93
N VAL A 436 4.27 84.08 -35.31
CA VAL A 436 3.64 82.77 -35.68
C VAL A 436 2.74 82.18 -34.58
N SER A 437 2.69 82.74 -33.36
CA SER A 437 2.13 82.04 -32.19
C SER A 437 0.62 82.16 -31.95
N GLU A 438 -0.12 82.99 -32.69
CA GLU A 438 -1.45 83.47 -32.24
C GLU A 438 -2.67 82.64 -32.73
N GLU A 439 -2.52 81.73 -33.69
CA GLU A 439 -3.66 81.20 -34.48
C GLU A 439 -4.32 79.88 -34.00
N SER A 440 -3.91 79.25 -32.88
CA SER A 440 -4.17 77.80 -32.65
C SER A 440 -5.23 77.39 -31.60
N GLY A 441 -6.05 78.30 -31.06
CA GLY A 441 -6.72 78.08 -29.75
C GLY A 441 -8.10 77.38 -29.66
N GLU A 442 -8.93 77.33 -30.72
CA GLU A 442 -10.40 77.41 -30.50
C GLU A 442 -11.23 76.09 -30.51
N LEU A 443 -10.69 74.92 -30.87
CA LEU A 443 -11.51 73.78 -31.35
C LEU A 443 -12.03 72.70 -30.34
N LEU A 444 -11.77 72.77 -29.02
CA LEU A 444 -11.76 71.55 -28.17
C LEU A 444 -13.06 71.13 -27.41
N ARG A 445 -14.18 71.88 -27.41
CA ARG A 445 -15.16 71.83 -26.28
C ARG A 445 -16.41 70.89 -26.33
N GLN A 446 -16.66 70.06 -27.35
CA GLN A 446 -18.06 69.59 -27.63
C GLN A 446 -18.51 68.15 -27.20
N ALA A 447 -17.69 67.25 -26.65
CA ALA A 447 -17.90 65.78 -26.85
C ALA A 447 -18.31 64.86 -25.64
N LEU A 448 -19.14 65.26 -24.66
CA LEU A 448 -19.16 64.59 -23.31
C LEU A 448 -20.50 64.12 -22.65
N LYS A 449 -21.60 63.79 -23.35
CA LYS A 449 -22.95 63.69 -22.71
C LYS A 449 -23.81 62.38 -22.77
N GLU A 450 -23.38 61.24 -23.31
CA GLU A 450 -24.33 60.19 -23.78
C GLU A 450 -24.48 58.83 -23.02
N GLU A 451 -23.79 58.53 -21.91
CA GLU A 451 -23.58 57.11 -21.47
C GLU A 451 -24.58 56.44 -20.48
N GLU A 452 -25.45 57.14 -19.73
CA GLU A 452 -25.85 56.65 -18.37
C GLU A 452 -27.05 55.66 -18.20
N GLU A 453 -27.96 55.42 -19.16
CA GLU A 453 -29.32 54.91 -18.83
C GLU A 453 -29.56 53.38 -18.62
N LYS A 454 -28.60 52.47 -18.84
CA LYS A 454 -28.92 51.07 -19.25
C LYS A 454 -29.24 49.98 -18.18
N ALA A 455 -29.28 50.25 -16.86
CA ALA A 455 -28.95 49.21 -15.86
C ALA A 455 -30.05 48.40 -15.11
N LYS A 456 -31.36 48.72 -15.14
CA LYS A 456 -32.29 48.41 -13.99
C LYS A 456 -33.20 47.14 -13.96
N LYS A 457 -33.20 46.15 -14.89
CA LYS A 457 -34.34 45.20 -15.08
C LYS A 457 -34.09 43.66 -14.90
N ARG A 458 -33.69 43.09 -13.74
CA ARG A 458 -33.25 41.65 -13.69
C ARG A 458 -33.52 40.70 -12.48
N TYR A 459 -34.48 40.89 -11.54
CA TYR A 459 -34.42 40.16 -10.23
C TYR A 459 -35.43 39.03 -9.84
N GLU A 460 -36.66 38.89 -10.35
CA GLU A 460 -37.76 38.26 -9.54
C GLU A 460 -38.11 36.74 -9.68
N LEU A 461 -37.46 35.92 -10.52
CA LEU A 461 -38.09 34.66 -10.99
C LEU A 461 -38.15 33.43 -10.03
N ILE A 462 -37.44 33.38 -8.90
CA ILE A 462 -37.05 32.07 -8.29
C ILE A 462 -37.61 31.84 -6.87
N GLN A 463 -38.89 31.42 -6.74
CA GLN A 463 -39.49 31.09 -5.41
C GLN A 463 -40.46 29.88 -5.28
N GLN A 464 -40.90 29.19 -6.35
CA GLN A 464 -42.12 28.34 -6.28
C GLN A 464 -41.98 26.82 -6.61
N ILE A 465 -41.08 26.04 -6.00
CA ILE A 465 -41.07 24.56 -6.16
C ILE A 465 -40.68 23.85 -4.86
N ARG A 466 -41.55 23.86 -3.82
CA ARG A 466 -41.17 23.33 -2.49
C ARG A 466 -42.25 22.66 -1.62
N ALA A 467 -43.36 22.18 -2.19
CA ALA A 467 -44.45 21.53 -1.43
C ALA A 467 -44.88 20.18 -2.02
N LEU A 468 -45.52 19.35 -1.18
CA LEU A 468 -46.24 18.07 -1.46
C LEU A 468 -45.33 16.83 -1.67
N GLU A 469 -44.96 15.96 -0.70
CA GLU A 469 -45.68 15.19 0.35
C GLU A 469 -46.05 13.72 -0.05
N SER A 470 -46.63 12.89 0.85
CA SER A 470 -45.96 11.61 1.20
C SER A 470 -46.78 10.41 1.84
N ILE A 471 -46.45 9.15 1.47
CA ILE A 471 -46.48 7.80 2.19
C ILE A 471 -47.83 6.99 2.49
N PRO A 472 -47.88 5.72 3.08
CA PRO A 472 -48.73 4.58 2.57
C PRO A 472 -49.53 3.70 3.62
N GLY A 473 -50.09 2.52 3.26
CA GLY A 473 -50.65 1.52 4.25
C GLY A 473 -51.02 0.08 3.75
N ILE A 474 -51.04 -0.94 4.66
CA ILE A 474 -50.83 -2.42 4.38
C ILE A 474 -51.37 -3.38 5.52
N ARG A 475 -51.95 -4.63 5.30
CA ARG A 475 -51.92 -5.87 6.21
C ARG A 475 -52.75 -7.16 5.80
N HIS A 476 -52.91 -8.21 6.67
CA HIS A 476 -52.89 -9.70 6.37
C HIS A 476 -53.56 -10.67 7.45
N LYS A 477 -53.61 -12.03 7.24
CA LYS A 477 -53.90 -13.23 8.17
C LYS A 477 -55.38 -13.63 8.53
N PHE A 478 -55.81 -14.85 8.99
CA PHE A 478 -55.36 -16.31 8.96
C PHE A 478 -56.49 -17.37 9.34
N VAL A 479 -56.19 -18.59 9.90
CA VAL A 479 -56.99 -19.89 9.92
C VAL A 479 -56.77 -20.77 11.21
N ASP A 480 -57.67 -21.74 11.60
CA ASP A 480 -57.44 -22.82 12.65
C ASP A 480 -58.23 -24.18 12.48
N LEU A 481 -57.85 -25.26 13.21
CA LEU A 481 -58.23 -26.69 13.05
C LEU A 481 -58.48 -27.47 14.38
N THR A 482 -59.72 -27.50 14.90
CA THR A 482 -60.13 -28.37 16.04
C THR A 482 -61.03 -29.55 15.64
N GLU A 483 -61.35 -29.68 14.36
CA GLU A 483 -62.10 -30.78 13.79
C GLU A 483 -61.14 -31.91 13.38
N THR A 484 -61.50 -33.18 13.65
CA THR A 484 -61.01 -34.28 12.80
C THR A 484 -61.49 -34.02 11.39
N GLY A 485 -60.61 -34.11 10.39
CA GLY A 485 -60.89 -33.61 9.03
C GLY A 485 -62.12 -34.23 8.34
N GLY A 486 -62.63 -35.37 8.82
CA GLY A 486 -63.82 -36.02 8.27
C GLY A 486 -63.62 -36.50 6.84
N HIS A 487 -62.46 -37.12 6.56
CA HIS A 487 -62.06 -37.51 5.21
C HIS A 487 -62.52 -38.93 4.84
N GLY A 488 -63.17 -39.66 5.76
CA GLY A 488 -63.76 -40.98 5.53
C GLY A 488 -62.75 -42.13 5.43
N LEU A 489 -61.50 -41.93 5.87
CA LEU A 489 -60.45 -42.95 5.84
C LEU A 489 -60.56 -43.90 7.03
N PHE A 490 -60.41 -45.20 6.80
CA PHE A 490 -60.44 -46.26 7.84
C PHE A 490 -59.37 -46.14 8.95
N CYS A 491 -58.45 -45.17 8.84
CA CYS A 491 -57.41 -44.86 9.82
C CYS A 491 -57.67 -43.56 10.61
N GLU A 492 -58.84 -42.94 10.46
CA GLU A 492 -59.23 -41.75 11.24
C GLU A 492 -59.53 -42.12 12.70
N MET A 493 -58.51 -41.95 13.54
CA MET A 493 -58.67 -41.95 15.00
C MET A 493 -58.97 -40.54 15.47
N SER A 494 -59.93 -40.40 16.39
CA SER A 494 -60.12 -39.14 17.10
C SER A 494 -58.85 -38.73 17.87
N ILE A 495 -58.71 -37.43 18.12
CA ILE A 495 -57.64 -36.85 18.96
C ILE A 495 -57.61 -37.48 20.38
N VAL A 496 -58.68 -38.18 20.78
CA VAL A 496 -58.84 -38.84 22.09
C VAL A 496 -58.41 -40.31 22.06
N GLU A 497 -58.84 -41.13 21.09
CA GLU A 497 -58.41 -42.55 20.97
C GLU A 497 -56.90 -42.67 20.74
N LEU A 498 -56.32 -41.67 20.07
CA LEU A 498 -54.88 -41.52 19.93
C LEU A 498 -54.14 -41.43 21.28
N ARG A 499 -54.80 -40.97 22.36
CA ARG A 499 -54.17 -40.79 23.68
C ARG A 499 -53.96 -42.10 24.44
N GLU A 500 -54.86 -43.07 24.28
CA GLU A 500 -54.81 -44.35 25.00
C GLU A 500 -53.78 -45.31 24.39
N ARG A 501 -53.74 -45.42 23.06
CA ARG A 501 -52.67 -46.17 22.37
C ARG A 501 -51.28 -45.57 22.66
N LEU A 502 -51.20 -44.25 22.79
CA LEU A 502 -49.99 -43.57 23.27
C LEU A 502 -49.67 -43.84 24.74
N ALA A 503 -50.62 -44.30 25.59
CA ALA A 503 -50.33 -44.60 27.00
C ALA A 503 -49.51 -45.88 27.15
N LEU A 504 -49.92 -46.98 26.50
CA LEU A 504 -49.16 -48.24 26.52
C LEU A 504 -47.79 -48.11 25.85
N LEU A 505 -47.72 -47.37 24.73
CA LEU A 505 -46.43 -47.07 24.08
C LEU A 505 -45.49 -46.24 24.99
N LYS A 506 -46.01 -45.35 25.84
CA LYS A 506 -45.20 -44.62 26.83
C LYS A 506 -44.60 -45.52 27.91
N GLU A 507 -45.25 -46.63 28.27
CA GLU A 507 -44.72 -47.55 29.29
C GLU A 507 -43.57 -48.38 28.74
N ALA A 508 -43.70 -48.93 27.53
CA ALA A 508 -42.59 -49.58 26.84
C ALA A 508 -41.43 -48.61 26.56
N GLN A 509 -41.74 -47.35 26.24
CA GLN A 509 -40.73 -46.29 26.09
C GLN A 509 -39.98 -46.00 27.40
N LYS A 510 -40.66 -45.93 28.55
CA LYS A 510 -40.02 -45.72 29.87
C LYS A 510 -39.00 -46.80 30.22
N ALA A 511 -39.34 -48.08 30.03
CA ALA A 511 -38.40 -49.18 30.30
C ALA A 511 -37.15 -49.09 29.41
N ALA A 512 -37.33 -48.85 28.11
CA ALA A 512 -36.23 -48.65 27.18
C ALA A 512 -35.46 -47.33 27.40
N GLU A 513 -36.04 -46.34 28.08
CA GLU A 513 -35.35 -45.15 28.58
C GLU A 513 -34.51 -45.45 29.82
N GLU A 514 -34.97 -46.33 30.73
CA GLU A 514 -34.26 -46.69 31.95
C GLU A 514 -32.98 -47.48 31.66
N GLU A 515 -33.02 -48.52 30.82
CA GLU A 515 -31.81 -49.23 30.36
C GLU A 515 -30.79 -48.29 29.71
N LYS A 516 -31.26 -47.32 28.92
CA LYS A 516 -30.40 -46.29 28.30
C LYS A 516 -29.83 -45.32 29.33
N ARG A 517 -30.58 -44.97 30.39
CA ARG A 517 -30.07 -44.12 31.48
C ARG A 517 -28.94 -44.82 32.21
N ASP A 518 -29.05 -46.12 32.48
CA ASP A 518 -28.01 -46.90 33.17
C ASP A 518 -26.75 -47.06 32.31
N GLN A 519 -26.89 -47.36 31.02
CA GLN A 519 -25.77 -47.34 30.06
C GLN A 519 -25.07 -45.97 30.03
N ILE A 520 -25.84 -44.89 29.96
CA ILE A 520 -25.33 -43.51 30.00
C ILE A 520 -24.61 -43.20 31.33
N ILE A 521 -25.06 -43.75 32.47
CA ILE A 521 -24.40 -43.58 33.78
C ILE A 521 -23.05 -44.30 33.80
N HIS A 522 -22.99 -45.56 33.37
CA HIS A 522 -21.72 -46.31 33.31
C HIS A 522 -20.73 -45.67 32.33
N GLU A 523 -21.18 -45.24 31.15
CA GLU A 523 -20.34 -44.49 30.22
C GLU A 523 -19.80 -43.18 30.81
N LYS A 524 -20.61 -42.44 31.59
CA LYS A 524 -20.17 -41.22 32.26
C LYS A 524 -19.11 -41.52 33.31
N GLN A 525 -19.32 -42.53 34.15
CA GLN A 525 -18.34 -42.97 35.16
C GLN A 525 -17.00 -43.36 34.51
N ALA A 526 -17.02 -44.16 33.44
CA ALA A 526 -15.81 -44.54 32.71
C ALA A 526 -15.09 -43.33 32.08
N LYS A 527 -15.85 -42.38 31.51
CA LYS A 527 -15.29 -41.12 30.96
C LYS A 527 -14.69 -40.25 32.06
N GLU A 528 -15.31 -40.18 33.24
CA GLU A 528 -14.80 -39.43 34.40
C GLU A 528 -13.50 -40.04 34.96
N GLN A 529 -13.44 -41.37 35.11
CA GLN A 529 -12.22 -42.08 35.52
C GLN A 529 -11.06 -41.82 34.57
N LEU A 530 -11.28 -41.97 33.25
CA LEU A 530 -10.27 -41.69 32.23
C LEU A 530 -9.79 -40.23 32.27
N ILE A 531 -10.67 -39.27 32.55
CA ILE A 531 -10.28 -37.85 32.69
C ILE A 531 -9.39 -37.63 33.92
N LEU A 532 -9.68 -38.31 35.05
CA LEU A 532 -8.87 -38.22 36.27
C LEU A 532 -7.47 -38.82 36.05
N GLU A 533 -7.37 -40.01 35.47
CA GLU A 533 -6.08 -40.63 35.13
C GLU A 533 -5.22 -39.73 34.23
N LYS A 534 -5.84 -39.07 33.24
CA LYS A 534 -5.14 -38.14 32.35
C LYS A 534 -4.72 -36.85 33.06
N LEU A 535 -5.51 -36.34 34.00
CA LEU A 535 -5.13 -35.21 34.85
C LEU A 535 -3.92 -35.55 35.73
N ASP A 536 -3.90 -36.74 36.33
CA ASP A 536 -2.79 -37.18 37.18
C ASP A 536 -1.50 -37.31 36.37
N GLN A 537 -1.56 -37.96 35.19
CA GLN A 537 -0.44 -38.01 34.22
C GLN A 537 0.06 -36.60 33.88
N ILE A 538 -0.84 -35.68 33.49
CA ILE A 538 -0.50 -34.28 33.19
C ILE A 538 0.17 -33.57 34.39
N SER A 539 -0.30 -33.82 35.61
CA SER A 539 0.26 -33.19 36.82
C SER A 539 1.72 -33.59 37.04
N GLN A 540 2.06 -34.86 36.80
CA GLN A 540 3.41 -35.41 36.94
C GLN A 540 4.35 -34.78 35.91
N PHE A 541 3.98 -34.76 34.61
CA PHE A 541 4.77 -34.10 33.56
C PHE A 541 4.97 -32.60 33.81
N ARG A 542 3.95 -31.89 34.29
CA ARG A 542 4.07 -30.46 34.63
C ARG A 542 5.04 -30.23 35.79
N ALA A 543 5.03 -31.10 36.80
CA ALA A 543 5.99 -31.05 37.90
C ALA A 543 7.43 -31.34 37.45
N GLU A 544 7.62 -32.30 36.55
CA GLU A 544 8.94 -32.62 35.95
C GLU A 544 9.48 -31.50 35.07
N LEU A 545 8.67 -30.99 34.15
CA LEU A 545 9.04 -29.86 33.30
C LEU A 545 9.29 -28.60 34.13
N GLY A 546 8.54 -28.39 35.21
CA GLY A 546 8.78 -27.33 36.19
C GLY A 546 10.14 -27.46 36.88
N ARG A 547 10.48 -28.67 37.37
CA ARG A 547 11.80 -28.97 37.97
C ARG A 547 12.93 -28.75 36.97
N ALA A 548 12.82 -29.29 35.75
CA ALA A 548 13.83 -29.14 34.70
C ALA A 548 14.00 -27.66 34.25
N ALA A 549 12.91 -26.89 34.18
CA ALA A 549 12.96 -25.47 33.87
C ALA A 549 13.61 -24.65 34.99
N ALA A 550 13.36 -24.99 36.26
CA ALA A 550 14.02 -24.35 37.41
C ALA A 550 15.54 -24.58 37.39
N LEU A 551 15.98 -25.82 37.16
CA LEU A 551 17.41 -26.17 37.01
C LEU A 551 18.06 -25.38 35.86
N LYS A 552 17.46 -25.38 34.66
CA LYS A 552 17.95 -24.59 33.51
C LYS A 552 17.96 -23.08 33.79
N GLN A 553 17.06 -22.57 34.62
CA GLN A 553 17.08 -21.17 35.05
C GLN A 553 18.22 -20.90 36.03
N GLU A 554 18.51 -21.84 36.94
CA GLU A 554 19.62 -21.72 37.88
C GLU A 554 20.98 -21.82 37.18
N GLU A 555 21.16 -22.76 36.25
CA GLU A 555 22.34 -22.81 35.38
C GLU A 555 22.55 -21.50 34.61
N LYS A 556 21.48 -20.93 34.04
CA LYS A 556 21.55 -19.62 33.36
C LYS A 556 21.92 -18.50 34.32
N LYS A 557 21.42 -18.51 35.56
CA LYS A 557 21.85 -17.55 36.61
C LYS A 557 23.35 -17.73 36.90
N ARG A 558 23.82 -18.94 37.16
CA ARG A 558 25.24 -19.27 37.41
C ARG A 558 26.13 -18.84 36.23
N LYS A 559 25.78 -19.19 34.99
CA LYS A 559 26.47 -18.76 33.75
C LYS A 559 26.46 -17.23 33.55
N SER A 560 25.38 -16.55 33.93
CA SER A 560 25.32 -15.07 33.89
C SER A 560 26.11 -14.38 35.00
N GLN A 561 26.38 -15.08 36.12
CA GLN A 561 27.19 -14.61 37.24
C GLN A 561 28.69 -14.88 37.03
N SER A 562 29.06 -15.95 36.32
CA SER A 562 30.46 -16.23 35.95
C SER A 562 31.04 -15.28 34.89
N GLY A 563 30.20 -14.47 34.26
CA GLY A 563 30.55 -13.06 34.05
C GLY A 563 31.53 -12.68 32.92
N GLU A 564 31.87 -13.58 31.99
CA GLU A 564 32.38 -13.14 30.69
C GLU A 564 31.24 -12.40 29.95
N ARG A 565 31.23 -11.07 30.07
CA ARG A 565 30.49 -10.23 29.11
C ARG A 565 31.06 -10.53 27.73
N PRO A 566 30.24 -10.80 26.70
CA PRO A 566 30.75 -11.04 25.36
C PRO A 566 31.67 -9.88 24.98
N MET A 567 32.93 -10.21 24.72
CA MET A 567 33.99 -9.24 24.48
C MET A 567 33.59 -8.48 23.21
N LYS A 568 33.19 -7.21 23.35
CA LYS A 568 32.71 -6.43 22.20
C LYS A 568 33.80 -6.37 21.16
N ASP A 569 33.51 -6.83 19.94
CA ASP A 569 34.43 -6.87 18.81
C ASP A 569 35.38 -5.68 18.79
N GLU A 570 36.68 -5.96 18.83
CA GLU A 570 37.73 -4.95 18.79
C GLU A 570 37.55 -4.02 17.57
N ARG A 571 37.06 -4.57 16.45
CA ARG A 571 36.71 -3.85 15.22
C ARG A 571 35.71 -2.72 15.50
N ILE A 572 34.65 -3.01 16.25
CA ILE A 572 33.60 -2.05 16.62
C ILE A 572 34.17 -0.98 17.56
N LEU A 573 34.95 -1.38 18.57
CA LEU A 573 35.59 -0.44 19.51
C LEU A 573 36.58 0.49 18.79
N ASN A 574 37.36 -0.02 17.84
CA ASN A 574 38.30 0.75 17.03
C ASN A 574 37.59 1.76 16.13
N LEU A 575 36.49 1.38 15.49
CA LEU A 575 35.67 2.30 14.70
C LEU A 575 35.02 3.38 15.57
N GLN A 576 34.54 3.03 16.77
CA GLN A 576 33.98 4.01 17.72
C GLN A 576 35.03 5.05 18.16
N ARG A 577 36.28 4.63 18.45
CA ARG A 577 37.39 5.56 18.74
C ARG A 577 37.65 6.53 17.59
N LYS A 578 37.83 6.04 16.36
CA LYS A 578 38.05 6.88 15.15
C LYS A 578 36.93 7.90 14.92
N ILE A 579 35.66 7.52 15.13
CA ILE A 579 34.51 8.44 15.00
C ILE A 579 34.58 9.57 16.04
N VAL A 580 35.03 9.28 17.27
CA VAL A 580 35.20 10.30 18.32
C VAL A 580 36.34 11.26 17.95
N GLU A 581 37.47 10.73 17.49
CA GLU A 581 38.62 11.52 17.01
C GLU A 581 38.21 12.49 15.89
N LYS A 582 37.58 11.98 14.81
CA LYS A 582 37.10 12.82 13.69
C LYS A 582 36.07 13.87 14.11
N LYS A 583 35.17 13.54 15.05
CA LYS A 583 34.24 14.52 15.63
C LYS A 583 34.95 15.61 16.43
N MET A 584 36.05 15.30 17.10
CA MET A 584 36.87 16.27 17.84
C MET A 584 37.68 17.16 16.88
N GLU A 585 38.25 16.60 15.82
CA GLU A 585 38.85 17.38 14.71
C GLU A 585 37.84 18.39 14.13
N ARG A 586 36.62 17.93 13.79
CA ARG A 586 35.56 18.79 13.24
C ARG A 586 35.16 19.90 14.19
N LYS A 587 35.09 19.62 15.50
CA LYS A 587 34.83 20.64 16.53
C LYS A 587 35.96 21.68 16.60
N LYS A 588 37.22 21.26 16.49
CA LYS A 588 38.38 22.18 16.45
C LYS A 588 38.32 23.09 15.23
N GLN A 589 38.13 22.53 14.03
CA GLN A 589 38.02 23.32 12.79
C GLN A 589 36.81 24.29 12.80
N ALA A 590 35.64 23.82 13.26
CA ALA A 590 34.47 24.68 13.42
C ALA A 590 34.66 25.77 14.50
N GLY A 591 35.48 25.52 15.53
CA GLY A 591 35.89 26.52 16.51
C GLY A 591 36.73 27.64 15.88
N LEU A 592 37.78 27.28 15.13
CA LEU A 592 38.62 28.23 14.39
C LEU A 592 37.79 29.10 13.43
N LEU A 593 36.84 28.50 12.70
CA LEU A 593 35.94 29.23 11.80
C LEU A 593 34.94 30.16 12.52
N LYS A 594 34.64 29.93 13.80
CA LYS A 594 33.73 30.77 14.61
C LYS A 594 34.40 31.92 15.34
N ILE A 595 35.73 31.92 15.46
CA ILE A 595 36.50 32.93 16.20
C ILE A 595 36.66 34.26 15.41
N ILE A 596 36.14 34.33 14.17
CA ILE A 596 36.00 35.59 13.42
C ILE A 596 34.52 36.05 13.34
N PRO A 597 33.90 36.51 14.45
CA PRO A 597 32.68 37.30 14.40
C PRO A 597 33.05 38.79 14.35
N GLN A 598 33.76 39.23 13.31
CA GLN A 598 33.80 40.67 13.03
C GLN A 598 32.39 41.10 12.61
N LYS A 599 31.72 41.85 13.49
CA LYS A 599 30.46 42.53 13.22
C LYS A 599 30.66 43.69 12.24
N THR A 600 31.02 43.38 11.00
CA THR A 600 30.81 44.25 9.86
C THR A 600 29.72 43.62 9.02
N SER A 601 28.47 43.79 9.49
CA SER A 601 27.29 43.55 8.67
C SER A 601 27.21 44.67 7.61
N ILE A 602 28.09 44.58 6.63
CA ILE A 602 27.88 45.20 5.33
C ILE A 602 26.86 44.29 4.65
N MET A 603 25.57 44.52 4.95
CA MET A 603 24.54 44.11 4.01
C MET A 603 24.91 44.70 2.64
N PRO A 604 24.94 43.91 1.56
CA PRO A 604 25.13 44.47 0.23
C PRO A 604 23.98 45.46 0.00
N SER A 605 24.32 46.74 -0.21
CA SER A 605 23.38 47.87 -0.19
C SER A 605 22.48 47.91 -1.43
N LYS A 606 21.59 46.92 -1.53
CA LYS A 606 20.49 46.88 -2.50
C LYS A 606 19.30 47.74 -2.04
N ASP A 607 19.22 48.01 -0.73
CA ASP A 607 18.13 48.75 -0.11
C ASP A 607 18.29 50.28 -0.25
N SER A 608 19.51 50.81 -0.44
CA SER A 608 19.72 52.25 -0.62
C SER A 608 19.27 52.75 -1.99
N SER A 609 19.49 51.96 -3.05
CA SER A 609 18.96 52.28 -4.38
C SER A 609 17.45 52.11 -4.47
N GLN A 610 16.89 51.08 -3.83
CA GLN A 610 15.42 50.96 -3.69
C GLN A 610 14.82 52.10 -2.86
N GLY A 611 15.39 52.46 -1.71
CA GLY A 611 14.87 53.53 -0.84
C GLY A 611 14.93 54.93 -1.46
N ASN A 612 15.90 55.19 -2.34
CA ASN A 612 15.92 56.42 -3.14
C ASN A 612 14.87 56.38 -4.26
N HIS A 613 14.70 55.24 -4.93
CA HIS A 613 13.67 55.06 -5.97
C HIS A 613 12.25 55.20 -5.42
N TRP A 614 11.96 54.65 -4.23
CA TRP A 614 10.66 54.83 -3.57
C TRP A 614 10.39 56.29 -3.21
N ARG A 615 11.39 57.05 -2.74
CA ARG A 615 11.23 58.50 -2.48
C ARG A 615 10.93 59.30 -3.75
N GLU A 616 11.61 59.03 -4.86
CA GLU A 616 11.26 59.66 -6.15
C GLU A 616 9.81 59.34 -6.56
N LEU A 617 9.36 58.10 -6.37
CA LEU A 617 7.97 57.71 -6.65
C LEU A 617 6.97 58.44 -5.73
N GLU A 618 7.27 58.56 -4.44
CA GLU A 618 6.46 59.33 -3.47
C GLU A 618 6.35 60.80 -3.91
N GLU A 619 7.47 61.46 -4.22
CA GLU A 619 7.49 62.85 -4.67
C GLU A 619 6.74 63.06 -6.00
N ILE A 620 6.88 62.15 -6.96
CA ILE A 620 6.13 62.20 -8.22
C ILE A 620 4.62 62.07 -7.95
N ARG A 621 4.23 61.22 -6.99
CA ARG A 621 2.83 61.01 -6.59
C ARG A 621 2.26 62.23 -5.86
N GLU A 622 3.03 62.86 -4.98
CA GLU A 622 2.66 64.13 -4.35
C GLU A 622 2.50 65.26 -5.36
N ARG A 623 3.44 65.40 -6.31
CA ARG A 623 3.35 66.41 -7.38
C ARG A 623 2.11 66.18 -8.25
N GLN A 624 1.79 64.92 -8.58
CA GLN A 624 0.54 64.58 -9.29
C GLN A 624 -0.72 64.89 -8.46
N PHE A 625 -0.70 64.63 -7.15
CA PHE A 625 -1.82 64.96 -6.25
C PHE A 625 -2.05 66.46 -6.10
N LYS A 626 -0.98 67.26 -5.97
CA LYS A 626 -1.01 68.73 -5.96
C LYS A 626 -1.58 69.28 -7.29
N LEU A 627 -1.16 68.74 -8.43
CA LEU A 627 -1.73 69.10 -9.75
C LEU A 627 -3.21 68.71 -9.92
N LEU A 628 -3.65 67.63 -9.27
CA LEU A 628 -5.07 67.23 -9.22
C LEU A 628 -5.91 68.12 -8.29
N GLN A 629 -5.37 68.54 -7.14
CA GLN A 629 -6.06 69.45 -6.21
C GLN A 629 -6.28 70.85 -6.83
N HIS A 630 -5.28 71.37 -7.55
CA HIS A 630 -5.39 72.68 -8.20
C HIS A 630 -6.10 72.66 -9.57
N GLY A 631 -6.69 71.53 -9.98
CA GLY A 631 -7.50 71.44 -11.21
C GLY A 631 -6.71 71.47 -12.53
N PHE A 632 -5.39 71.58 -12.51
CA PHE A 632 -4.54 71.68 -13.71
C PHE A 632 -4.37 70.34 -14.47
N MET A 633 -4.88 69.22 -13.94
CA MET A 633 -4.82 67.90 -14.58
C MET A 633 -6.15 67.15 -14.42
N ALA A 634 -6.72 66.66 -15.51
CA ALA A 634 -7.88 65.77 -15.47
C ALA A 634 -7.52 64.41 -14.82
N ARG A 635 -8.45 63.84 -14.04
CA ARG A 635 -8.26 62.55 -13.31
C ARG A 635 -7.82 61.41 -14.24
N GLU A 636 -8.39 61.32 -15.44
CA GLU A 636 -7.97 60.33 -16.44
C GLU A 636 -6.53 60.53 -16.93
N ALA A 637 -6.08 61.76 -17.13
CA ALA A 637 -4.72 62.05 -17.59
C ALA A 637 -3.69 61.70 -16.51
N ALA A 638 -4.04 61.88 -15.23
CA ALA A 638 -3.25 61.41 -14.10
C ALA A 638 -3.21 59.87 -14.04
N GLN A 639 -4.35 59.18 -14.20
CA GLN A 639 -4.41 57.72 -14.23
C GLN A 639 -3.64 57.11 -15.42
N LYS A 640 -3.75 57.69 -16.63
CA LYS A 640 -3.00 57.29 -17.83
C LYS A 640 -1.48 57.46 -17.64
N ARG A 641 -1.04 58.56 -17.00
CA ARG A 641 0.39 58.75 -16.64
C ARG A 641 0.86 57.78 -15.56
N ALA A 642 0.06 57.53 -14.53
CA ALA A 642 0.37 56.53 -13.49
C ALA A 642 0.50 55.12 -14.07
N ALA A 643 -0.40 54.71 -14.97
CA ALA A 643 -0.34 53.44 -15.68
C ALA A 643 0.91 53.32 -16.57
N CYS A 644 1.28 54.37 -17.31
CA CYS A 644 2.53 54.39 -18.09
C CYS A 644 3.80 54.28 -17.24
N VAL A 645 3.84 54.91 -16.06
CA VAL A 645 4.97 54.80 -15.12
C VAL A 645 5.04 53.39 -14.54
N ALA A 646 3.92 52.81 -14.13
CA ALA A 646 3.85 51.46 -13.58
C ALA A 646 4.21 50.37 -14.61
N ALA A 647 3.76 50.53 -15.86
CA ALA A 647 4.13 49.65 -16.97
C ALA A 647 5.63 49.68 -17.28
N ARG A 648 6.30 50.83 -17.14
CA ARG A 648 7.77 50.94 -17.27
C ARG A 648 8.55 50.27 -16.13
N ILE A 649 7.92 50.07 -14.97
CA ILE A 649 8.54 49.55 -13.74
C ILE A 649 8.11 48.09 -13.46
N GLY A 650 7.20 47.53 -14.26
CA GLY A 650 6.74 46.14 -14.11
C GLY A 650 5.80 45.93 -12.92
N THR A 651 5.12 46.98 -12.45
CA THR A 651 4.20 46.92 -11.29
C THR A 651 2.75 47.17 -11.72
N THR A 652 1.79 46.55 -11.03
CA THR A 652 0.35 46.71 -11.30
C THR A 652 -0.22 47.93 -10.57
N THR A 653 -0.81 48.86 -11.33
CA THR A 653 -1.57 49.99 -10.75
C THR A 653 -2.94 49.57 -10.26
N TYR A 654 -3.21 49.80 -8.98
CA TYR A 654 -4.56 49.76 -8.43
C TYR A 654 -5.35 51.01 -8.84
N ILE A 655 -6.42 50.81 -9.60
CA ILE A 655 -7.35 51.87 -10.00
C ILE A 655 -8.30 52.12 -8.82
N LEU A 656 -8.20 53.29 -8.21
CA LEU A 656 -9.22 53.79 -7.28
C LEU A 656 -10.51 54.07 -8.07
N ARG A 657 -11.45 53.13 -8.04
CA ARG A 657 -12.85 53.41 -8.36
C ARG A 657 -13.41 54.27 -7.23
N SER A 658 -14.03 55.39 -7.59
CA SER A 658 -14.87 56.15 -6.67
C SER A 658 -16.23 55.51 -6.59
N ASP A 659 -16.71 55.28 -5.37
CA ASP A 659 -18.14 55.14 -5.14
C ASP A 659 -18.84 56.45 -5.55
N ILE A 660 -19.90 56.32 -6.35
CA ILE A 660 -20.84 57.39 -6.67
C ILE A 660 -22.22 56.85 -6.27
N GLN A 661 -23.05 57.75 -5.73
CA GLN A 661 -24.31 57.49 -5.03
C GLN A 661 -25.37 56.78 -5.89
#